data_AF-A0A819Q1L8-F1
#
_entry.id   AF-A0A819Q1L8-F1
#
_cell.length_a   1.000
_cell.length_b   1.000
_cell.length_c   1.000
_cell.angle_alpha   90.00
_cell.angle_beta   90.00
_cell.angle_gamma   90.00
#
_symmetry.space_group_name_H-M   'P 1'
#
loop_
_entity.id
_entity.type
_entity.pdbx_description
1 polymer ?
#
loop_
_entity_poly.entity_id
_entity_poly.type
_entity_poly.pdbx_seq_one_letter_code
_entity_poly.pdbx_strand_id
1 'polypeptide(L)'
;MSIITEVGLQNFSFDVDIVSYRASQKPVDHTISINGQSGSNGSAGHSGFSGSNGGDGSNGSDGGNGCPGTDSQNALIWLNGTVADLIIQVKTFNRLNNSYNNSGDINWHLGQPFNDLNYSFKLAKSNSIILVKATGGNGGNGGSGGNGGNGGSGGNGGDGECGRNGSPSEAGEPGGRGGDGGCGGCGGNAGAGGHVQVRSVDPRLFMLIEMDCRAGKKGQGGSAGLGGYGGRGGSGGSGETNGSDGCTGSDGRDGLAANSGSIQYAVVDIHGNIIETGSDKYHVSVYGYTINDENNDGIYEPNSIFFITNVTWINNGAMNLPSGSILSFPSTEYITTDVNDISILQGNTINQVVVDPHQFQCHLHDSDSVSINEPYVKRVNITSEVKLLNRLFTGSKVSTILTCQYPIQIRKIEVPTYLGPGERSSVIINFKNISTRSYGECLNSAGSIEFILSTHSLIKILPANDQYIYEIKSDGFAYYKINEEIPPKSTKRIKFQIKLDENSSQQYFEHLFWNIDLLLRYKIIEKRQNTIRIVPTFQPNIHTDVLLVTNSKVDRIEFLAYQNLFQLLKYSSQTWDIERYGVFHNPELKWLNTTDLIIFIYLNSESTFNIIQSQLFLQHMKSSEKSGFISIGSSSSDEFDFALFDYNNLQFLNNKDRAKSESNNYLWNGILDFTQLNQQYHANQFRINYEKQDDQQFLYQVVFDTTANIYSRSCIKVVYGAKYIYKSTLDCQVGSRLIMVPTNNNNPLLTSSNLPIQTQLNTNQQNEIDLNSHFGRLLCALLFYQGFEKSYRIISEEEELSTCIFSTGSHKFNYNQILISLIMSTIEREYDRQILQFPSSKKLIHQIEIIIRKEDKTNYGMNENDWFYLLIQSLYEYIDSKFWNSFPWCGCTMKAKQRHELQELLNDLLSLTTIDIARNKNIYEQLSILRLQKLANLYFPAADYRPISARPIYEIQTWQREQQMNRISPSTDGN
;
A
#
# COMPACT_ATOMS: atom_id res chain seq x y z
N MET A 1 11.05 55.22 -52.65
CA MET A 1 12.13 54.98 -53.64
C MET A 1 12.69 53.60 -53.31
N SER A 2 12.05 52.55 -53.83
CA SER A 2 12.43 51.82 -55.06
C SER A 2 13.73 51.05 -54.83
N ILE A 3 13.78 49.73 -54.77
CA ILE A 3 13.31 48.72 -55.73
C ILE A 3 13.21 47.37 -54.99
N ILE A 4 12.04 46.74 -54.87
CA ILE A 4 11.84 45.27 -54.95
C ILE A 4 10.39 45.05 -55.40
N THR A 5 10.23 44.64 -56.64
CA THR A 5 8.96 44.20 -57.23
C THR A 5 8.95 42.67 -57.33
N GLU A 6 7.79 42.10 -56.97
CA GLU A 6 7.23 40.83 -57.47
C GLU A 6 7.98 39.50 -57.22
N VAL A 7 7.63 38.81 -56.13
CA VAL A 7 7.10 37.43 -56.21
C VAL A 7 6.01 37.28 -55.13
N GLY A 8 4.79 36.94 -55.55
CA GLY A 8 3.63 36.83 -54.67
C GLY A 8 3.74 35.67 -53.67
N LEU A 9 3.83 36.01 -52.39
CA LEU A 9 3.51 35.11 -51.29
C LEU A 9 2.00 35.18 -51.02
N GLN A 10 1.26 34.18 -51.50
CA GLN A 10 -0.08 33.93 -50.99
C GLN A 10 0.01 33.10 -49.72
N ASN A 11 -0.54 33.66 -48.64
CA ASN A 11 -0.75 33.05 -47.34
C ASN A 11 -1.49 31.70 -47.47
N PHE A 12 -0.89 30.63 -46.97
CA PHE A 12 -1.61 29.41 -46.60
C PHE A 12 -1.56 29.26 -45.09
N SER A 13 -2.70 29.46 -44.42
CA SER A 13 -2.89 29.03 -43.03
C SER A 13 -3.07 27.51 -43.01
N PHE A 14 -2.31 26.82 -42.17
CA PHE A 14 -2.55 25.41 -41.86
C PHE A 14 -3.12 25.30 -40.45
N ASP A 15 -4.37 24.85 -40.36
CA ASP A 15 -4.92 24.31 -39.11
C ASP A 15 -4.19 23.02 -38.76
N VAL A 16 -3.66 22.97 -37.54
CA VAL A 16 -2.94 21.82 -36.99
C VAL A 16 -3.92 20.98 -36.17
N ASP A 17 -4.49 19.94 -36.79
CA ASP A 17 -5.16 18.88 -36.06
C ASP A 17 -4.12 17.86 -35.56
N ILE A 18 -3.89 17.86 -34.25
CA ILE A 18 -3.07 16.87 -33.55
C ILE A 18 -3.91 15.60 -33.38
N VAL A 19 -3.67 14.58 -34.20
CA VAL A 19 -4.18 13.21 -33.97
C VAL A 19 -3.00 12.24 -33.89
N SER A 20 -2.90 11.58 -32.75
CA SER A 20 -1.95 10.52 -32.42
C SER A 20 -1.93 9.40 -33.47
N TYR A 21 -0.85 9.29 -34.25
CA TYR A 21 -0.70 8.24 -35.27
C TYR A 21 -0.08 6.98 -34.65
N ARG A 22 -0.89 5.92 -34.55
CA ARG A 22 -0.40 4.53 -34.42
C ARG A 22 0.38 4.17 -35.69
N ALA A 23 1.44 3.38 -35.52
CA ALA A 23 2.26 2.87 -36.62
C ALA A 23 1.42 2.12 -37.67
N SER A 24 1.10 2.78 -38.78
CA SER A 24 0.55 2.14 -39.97
C SER A 24 1.00 2.88 -41.21
N GLN A 25 1.88 2.23 -41.98
CA GLN A 25 2.27 2.46 -43.38
C GLN A 25 2.37 3.93 -43.85
N LYS A 26 3.59 4.38 -44.17
CA LYS A 26 3.83 5.68 -44.82
C LYS A 26 2.87 5.83 -46.03
N PRO A 27 2.18 6.98 -46.23
CA PRO A 27 1.24 7.15 -47.33
C PRO A 27 1.98 7.02 -48.66
N VAL A 28 1.69 5.93 -49.38
CA VAL A 28 2.16 5.68 -50.75
C VAL A 28 1.12 6.28 -51.67
N ASP A 29 1.44 7.40 -52.31
CA ASP A 29 0.49 8.08 -53.18
C ASP A 29 0.52 7.48 -54.59
N HIS A 30 1.67 6.94 -55.02
CA HIS A 30 1.81 6.30 -56.32
C HIS A 30 2.67 5.04 -56.23
N THR A 31 2.24 3.97 -56.90
CA THR A 31 3.01 2.73 -57.03
C THR A 31 3.31 2.45 -58.49
N ILE A 32 4.59 2.25 -58.81
CA ILE A 32 5.06 1.76 -60.11
C ILE A 32 5.38 0.29 -59.93
N SER A 33 4.69 -0.59 -60.64
CA SER A 33 4.81 -2.04 -60.48
C SER A 33 5.34 -2.69 -61.77
N ILE A 34 6.54 -3.27 -61.68
CA ILE A 34 7.21 -4.02 -62.76
C ILE A 34 7.49 -5.46 -62.31
N ASN A 35 6.62 -5.97 -61.44
CA ASN A 35 6.72 -7.27 -60.80
C ASN A 35 6.66 -8.43 -61.79
N GLY A 36 7.27 -9.55 -61.39
CA GLY A 36 7.04 -10.83 -62.03
C GLY A 36 5.63 -11.38 -61.74
N GLN A 37 5.09 -12.15 -62.67
CA GLN A 37 3.82 -12.84 -62.51
C GLN A 37 4.00 -14.10 -61.67
N SER A 38 3.07 -14.35 -60.75
CA SER A 38 3.11 -15.59 -59.96
C SER A 38 2.71 -16.78 -60.83
N GLY A 39 3.37 -17.92 -60.62
CA GLY A 39 3.04 -19.18 -61.26
C GLY A 39 1.73 -19.75 -60.73
N SER A 40 1.02 -20.50 -61.58
CA SER A 40 -0.19 -21.21 -61.20
C SER A 40 0.13 -22.46 -60.37
N ASN A 41 -0.74 -22.78 -59.40
CA ASN A 41 -0.64 -24.04 -58.67
C ASN A 41 -0.94 -25.24 -59.57
N GLY A 42 -0.35 -26.39 -59.25
CA GLY A 42 -0.64 -27.66 -59.87
C GLY A 42 -2.00 -28.23 -59.41
N SER A 43 -2.62 -29.01 -60.29
CA SER A 43 -3.90 -29.67 -60.00
C SER A 43 -3.72 -30.86 -59.06
N ALA A 44 -4.67 -31.11 -58.17
CA ALA A 44 -4.66 -32.35 -57.38
C ALA A 44 -4.90 -33.57 -58.28
N GLY A 45 -4.26 -34.69 -57.93
CA GLY A 45 -4.49 -35.99 -58.52
C GLY A 45 -5.82 -36.60 -58.08
N HIS A 46 -6.39 -37.44 -58.95
CA HIS A 46 -7.61 -38.16 -58.68
C HIS A 46 -7.32 -39.44 -57.93
N SER A 47 -8.13 -39.75 -56.91
CA SER A 47 -7.99 -41.02 -56.20
C SER A 47 -8.47 -42.17 -57.09
N GLY A 48 -7.82 -43.33 -56.93
CA GLY A 48 -8.19 -44.56 -57.59
C GLY A 48 -9.47 -45.17 -57.04
N PHE A 49 -10.13 -45.96 -57.88
CA PHE A 49 -11.34 -46.69 -57.53
C PHE A 49 -10.98 -48.00 -56.84
N SER A 50 -11.75 -48.37 -55.82
CA SER A 50 -11.54 -49.66 -55.16
C SER A 50 -11.99 -50.80 -56.07
N GLY A 51 -11.26 -51.92 -56.02
CA GLY A 51 -11.62 -53.15 -56.71
C GLY A 51 -12.81 -53.86 -56.06
N SER A 52 -13.39 -54.82 -56.77
CA SER A 52 -14.50 -55.65 -56.30
C SER A 52 -14.26 -57.11 -56.66
N ASN A 53 -14.72 -58.04 -55.83
CA ASN A 53 -14.65 -59.50 -56.04
C ASN A 53 -13.23 -59.99 -56.40
N GLY A 54 -12.27 -59.80 -55.50
CA GLY A 54 -10.87 -60.18 -55.73
C GLY A 54 -10.12 -59.30 -56.73
N GLY A 55 -10.76 -58.31 -57.37
CA GLY A 55 -10.12 -57.38 -58.29
C GLY A 55 -9.26 -56.33 -57.57
N ASP A 56 -8.15 -55.94 -58.20
CA ASP A 56 -7.25 -54.93 -57.65
C ASP A 56 -7.90 -53.53 -57.63
N GLY A 57 -7.54 -52.71 -56.64
CA GLY A 57 -7.84 -51.30 -56.63
C GLY A 57 -7.02 -50.56 -57.68
N SER A 58 -7.59 -49.53 -58.30
CA SER A 58 -6.85 -48.73 -59.28
C SER A 58 -5.92 -47.76 -58.57
N ASN A 59 -4.80 -47.42 -59.20
CA ASN A 59 -3.87 -46.44 -58.65
C ASN A 59 -4.52 -45.05 -58.64
N GLY A 60 -4.11 -44.22 -57.68
CA GLY A 60 -4.37 -42.79 -57.71
C GLY A 60 -3.46 -42.11 -58.73
N SER A 61 -3.92 -41.00 -59.32
CA SER A 61 -3.12 -40.22 -60.26
C SER A 61 -2.19 -39.27 -59.52
N ASP A 62 -1.06 -38.94 -60.13
CA ASP A 62 -0.14 -37.94 -59.59
C ASP A 62 -0.79 -36.55 -59.54
N GLY A 63 -0.31 -35.73 -58.61
CA GLY A 63 -0.59 -34.30 -58.57
C GLY A 63 0.21 -33.55 -59.65
N GLY A 64 -0.41 -32.54 -60.24
CA GLY A 64 0.23 -31.66 -61.22
C GLY A 64 1.31 -30.80 -60.57
N ASN A 65 2.37 -30.47 -61.31
CA ASN A 65 3.40 -29.56 -60.84
C ASN A 65 2.90 -28.12 -60.81
N GLY A 66 3.36 -27.33 -59.84
CA GLY A 66 3.20 -25.88 -59.84
C GLY A 66 4.08 -25.23 -60.91
N CYS A 67 3.56 -24.22 -61.58
CA CYS A 67 4.32 -23.44 -62.55
C CYS A 67 5.30 -22.49 -61.83
N PRO A 68 6.49 -22.22 -62.40
CA PRO A 68 7.40 -21.24 -61.85
C PRO A 68 6.80 -19.81 -61.91
N GLY A 69 7.15 -18.98 -60.92
CA GLY A 69 6.92 -17.54 -61.01
C GLY A 69 7.91 -16.90 -61.98
N THR A 70 7.51 -15.84 -62.67
CA THR A 70 8.41 -15.13 -63.59
C THR A 70 9.29 -14.17 -62.83
N ASP A 71 10.49 -13.91 -63.34
CA ASP A 71 11.33 -12.81 -62.87
C ASP A 71 10.62 -11.45 -63.04
N SER A 72 11.01 -10.49 -62.20
CA SER A 72 10.66 -9.08 -62.40
C SER A 72 11.50 -8.46 -63.53
N GLN A 73 11.00 -7.36 -64.11
CA GLN A 73 11.75 -6.60 -65.09
C GLN A 73 12.85 -5.76 -64.42
N ASN A 74 13.95 -5.54 -65.12
CA ASN A 74 14.92 -4.51 -64.75
C ASN A 74 14.37 -3.14 -65.19
N ALA A 75 14.76 -2.06 -64.53
CA ALA A 75 14.31 -0.73 -64.91
C ALA A 75 15.38 0.36 -64.78
N LEU A 76 15.26 1.36 -65.64
CA LEU A 76 15.92 2.65 -65.52
C LEU A 76 14.84 3.71 -65.27
N ILE A 77 14.97 4.42 -64.15
CA ILE A 77 14.02 5.46 -63.74
C ILE A 77 14.73 6.79 -63.78
N TRP A 78 14.22 7.74 -64.56
CA TRP A 78 14.70 9.12 -64.59
C TRP A 78 13.76 10.03 -63.82
N LEU A 79 14.30 10.78 -62.87
CA LEU A 79 13.59 11.80 -62.09
C LEU A 79 14.03 13.19 -62.58
N ASN A 80 13.09 13.95 -63.13
CA ASN A 80 13.31 15.29 -63.65
C ASN A 80 12.26 16.27 -63.09
N GLY A 81 12.61 17.55 -63.01
CA GLY A 81 11.71 18.62 -62.58
C GLY A 81 11.94 19.06 -61.14
N THR A 82 10.88 19.55 -60.50
CA THR A 82 10.92 20.03 -59.11
C THR A 82 10.00 19.18 -58.23
N VAL A 83 10.01 19.43 -56.92
CA VAL A 83 9.08 18.75 -56.01
C VAL A 83 7.62 19.06 -56.35
N ALA A 84 7.32 20.25 -56.89
CA ALA A 84 5.97 20.63 -57.28
C ALA A 84 5.52 19.96 -58.59
N ASP A 85 6.45 19.79 -59.54
CA ASP A 85 6.21 19.22 -60.86
C ASP A 85 7.28 18.15 -61.16
N LEU A 86 7.08 16.94 -60.63
CA LEU A 86 8.00 15.81 -60.80
C LEU A 86 7.60 14.98 -62.02
N ILE A 87 8.52 14.81 -62.95
CA ILE A 87 8.38 13.94 -64.12
C ILE A 87 9.22 12.69 -63.88
N ILE A 88 8.59 11.53 -63.99
CA ILE A 88 9.23 10.23 -63.88
C ILE A 88 9.12 9.49 -65.19
N GLN A 89 10.26 9.16 -65.78
CA GLN A 89 10.33 8.33 -66.96
C GLN A 89 10.84 6.96 -66.56
N VAL A 90 10.05 5.92 -66.81
CA VAL A 90 10.38 4.54 -66.50
C VAL A 90 10.61 3.80 -67.79
N LYS A 91 11.81 3.22 -67.91
CA LYS A 91 12.18 2.35 -69.02
C LYS A 91 12.48 0.96 -68.48
N THR A 92 11.73 -0.04 -68.91
CA THR A 92 11.89 -1.42 -68.43
C THR A 92 12.60 -2.33 -69.42
N PHE A 93 13.26 -3.37 -68.91
CA PHE A 93 14.08 -4.29 -69.68
C PHE A 93 13.87 -5.74 -69.22
N ASN A 94 13.83 -6.67 -70.19
CA ASN A 94 13.83 -8.11 -69.90
C ASN A 94 15.24 -8.58 -69.50
N ARG A 95 15.30 -9.43 -68.46
CA ARG A 95 16.55 -9.89 -67.82
C ARG A 95 17.50 -10.66 -68.75
N LEU A 96 16.99 -11.27 -69.83
CA LEU A 96 17.75 -12.15 -70.73
C LEU A 96 18.83 -11.45 -71.59
N ASN A 97 18.91 -10.11 -71.59
CA ASN A 97 19.77 -9.36 -72.53
C ASN A 97 20.99 -8.66 -71.92
N ASN A 98 21.31 -8.84 -70.64
CA ASN A 98 22.42 -8.10 -70.01
C ASN A 98 23.53 -9.03 -69.48
N SER A 99 24.73 -8.95 -70.05
CA SER A 99 25.95 -9.42 -69.40
C SER A 99 26.47 -8.35 -68.43
N TYR A 100 26.67 -8.73 -67.17
CA TYR A 100 27.35 -7.90 -66.16
C TYR A 100 28.83 -7.76 -66.50
N ASN A 101 29.36 -6.54 -66.60
CA ASN A 101 30.79 -6.31 -66.50
C ASN A 101 31.15 -5.87 -65.07
N ASN A 102 32.28 -6.35 -64.56
CA ASN A 102 32.79 -6.21 -63.19
C ASN A 102 33.12 -4.76 -62.74
N SER A 103 32.61 -3.72 -63.40
CA SER A 103 32.82 -2.30 -63.07
C SER A 103 31.60 -1.59 -62.48
N GLY A 104 30.44 -2.25 -62.36
CA GLY A 104 29.21 -1.61 -61.88
C GLY A 104 28.48 -0.75 -62.93
N ASP A 105 28.98 -0.72 -64.16
CA ASP A 105 28.30 -0.13 -65.32
C ASP A 105 27.48 -1.19 -66.06
N ILE A 106 26.18 -0.95 -66.20
CA ILE A 106 25.33 -1.76 -67.08
C ILE A 106 25.48 -1.21 -68.50
N ASN A 107 26.18 -1.94 -69.37
CA ASN A 107 26.20 -1.68 -70.81
C ASN A 107 24.88 -2.12 -71.43
N TRP A 108 23.96 -1.17 -71.67
CA TRP A 108 22.64 -1.43 -72.23
C TRP A 108 22.69 -1.47 -73.77
N HIS A 109 22.60 -2.65 -74.38
CA HIS A 109 22.50 -2.77 -75.83
C HIS A 109 21.08 -2.38 -76.31
N LEU A 110 21.00 -1.25 -77.04
CA LEU A 110 19.81 -0.73 -77.71
C LEU A 110 19.41 -1.65 -78.89
N GLY A 111 18.36 -2.47 -78.75
CA GLY A 111 18.06 -3.45 -79.81
C GLY A 111 16.61 -3.88 -80.06
N GLN A 112 15.66 -3.89 -79.10
CA GLN A 112 14.30 -4.44 -79.31
C GLN A 112 13.28 -3.80 -78.33
N PRO A 113 11.94 -3.90 -78.57
CA PRO A 113 10.97 -2.82 -78.37
C PRO A 113 10.74 -2.43 -76.91
N PHE A 114 10.57 -1.11 -76.71
CA PHE A 114 10.48 -0.44 -75.42
C PHE A 114 9.02 -0.21 -75.01
N ASN A 115 8.70 -0.44 -73.74
CA ASN A 115 7.56 0.24 -73.12
C ASN A 115 8.12 1.45 -72.37
N ASP A 116 8.24 2.58 -73.07
CA ASP A 116 8.55 3.85 -72.43
C ASP A 116 7.29 4.33 -71.71
N LEU A 117 7.28 4.24 -70.38
CA LEU A 117 6.19 4.76 -69.56
C LEU A 117 6.61 6.11 -68.99
N ASN A 118 6.02 7.17 -69.53
CA ASN A 118 6.19 8.52 -68.99
C ASN A 118 5.05 8.80 -68.00
N TYR A 119 5.41 9.01 -66.74
CA TYR A 119 4.50 9.44 -65.70
C TYR A 119 4.81 10.89 -65.31
N SER A 120 3.81 11.76 -65.34
CA SER A 120 3.90 13.11 -64.78
C SER A 120 3.11 13.17 -63.47
N PHE A 121 3.78 13.47 -62.37
CA PHE A 121 3.15 13.58 -61.06
C PHE A 121 3.20 15.03 -60.58
N LYS A 122 2.04 15.57 -60.21
CA LYS A 122 1.98 16.72 -59.31
C LYS A 122 1.93 16.18 -57.90
N LEU A 123 3.05 16.24 -57.19
CA LEU A 123 3.09 15.84 -55.78
C LEU A 123 2.41 16.95 -54.97
N ALA A 124 1.09 16.87 -54.89
CA ALA A 124 0.25 17.89 -54.26
C ALA A 124 0.40 17.95 -52.72
N LYS A 125 1.14 17.02 -52.11
CA LYS A 125 1.33 16.92 -50.65
C LYS A 125 2.79 16.71 -50.29
N SER A 126 3.23 17.38 -49.22
CA SER A 126 4.62 17.39 -48.74
C SER A 126 5.18 16.04 -48.27
N ASN A 127 4.37 14.98 -48.20
CA ASN A 127 4.77 13.66 -47.69
C ASN A 127 4.67 12.50 -48.71
N SER A 128 4.26 12.76 -49.96
CA SER A 128 3.94 11.75 -50.98
C SER A 128 5.12 10.83 -51.37
N ILE A 129 5.04 9.52 -51.10
CA ILE A 129 6.05 8.52 -51.54
C ILE A 129 5.66 7.90 -52.88
N ILE A 130 6.66 7.68 -53.72
CA ILE A 130 6.54 6.86 -54.92
C ILE A 130 7.22 5.53 -54.63
N LEU A 131 6.41 4.48 -54.56
CA LEU A 131 6.89 3.12 -54.31
C LEU A 131 7.11 2.41 -55.65
N VAL A 132 8.34 1.98 -55.91
CA VAL A 132 8.67 1.17 -57.07
C VAL A 132 8.79 -0.29 -56.64
N LYS A 133 7.91 -1.15 -57.15
CA LYS A 133 7.94 -2.59 -56.91
C LYS A 133 8.51 -3.30 -58.14
N ALA A 134 9.63 -3.97 -57.94
CA ALA A 134 10.30 -4.83 -58.89
C ALA A 134 10.48 -6.23 -58.27
N THR A 135 9.40 -6.77 -57.72
CA THR A 135 9.45 -8.05 -57.00
C THR A 135 9.25 -9.23 -57.95
N GLY A 136 10.00 -10.32 -57.77
CA GLY A 136 9.78 -11.55 -58.53
C GLY A 136 8.42 -12.20 -58.26
N GLY A 137 7.91 -12.96 -59.22
CA GLY A 137 6.67 -13.71 -59.07
C GLY A 137 6.82 -14.91 -58.13
N ASN A 138 5.77 -15.25 -57.38
CA ASN A 138 5.81 -16.45 -56.54
C ASN A 138 5.71 -17.71 -57.41
N GLY A 139 6.41 -18.78 -57.05
CA GLY A 139 6.19 -20.10 -57.64
C GLY A 139 4.85 -20.68 -57.20
N GLY A 140 4.15 -21.35 -58.11
CA GLY A 140 2.91 -22.06 -57.79
C GLY A 140 3.19 -23.31 -56.95
N ASN A 141 2.29 -23.67 -56.05
CA ASN A 141 2.42 -24.91 -55.28
C ASN A 141 2.13 -26.13 -56.15
N GLY A 142 2.77 -27.26 -55.88
CA GLY A 142 2.42 -28.54 -56.49
C GLY A 142 1.08 -29.07 -55.98
N GLY A 143 0.35 -29.79 -56.82
CA GLY A 143 -0.89 -30.46 -56.45
C GLY A 143 -0.62 -31.74 -55.67
N SER A 144 -1.51 -32.14 -54.78
CA SER A 144 -1.40 -33.41 -54.06
C SER A 144 -1.62 -34.60 -54.98
N GLY A 145 -0.95 -35.73 -54.75
CA GLY A 145 -1.27 -37.00 -55.40
C GLY A 145 -2.61 -37.56 -54.93
N GLY A 146 -3.30 -38.29 -55.80
CA GLY A 146 -4.53 -39.00 -55.48
C GLY A 146 -4.24 -40.31 -54.74
N ASN A 147 -5.10 -40.72 -53.81
CA ASN A 147 -4.90 -41.99 -53.10
C ASN A 147 -5.18 -43.19 -54.01
N GLY A 148 -4.53 -44.31 -53.79
CA GLY A 148 -4.88 -45.58 -54.43
C GLY A 148 -6.22 -46.13 -53.94
N GLY A 149 -6.94 -46.82 -54.81
CA GLY A 149 -8.16 -47.53 -54.45
C GLY A 149 -7.83 -48.81 -53.68
N ASN A 150 -8.69 -49.25 -52.77
CA ASN A 150 -8.48 -50.51 -52.05
C ASN A 150 -8.73 -51.71 -52.96
N GLY A 151 -8.05 -52.83 -52.73
CA GLY A 151 -8.34 -54.09 -53.40
C GLY A 151 -9.67 -54.68 -52.95
N GLY A 152 -10.36 -55.36 -53.86
CA GLY A 152 -11.62 -56.05 -53.58
C GLY A 152 -11.38 -57.34 -52.80
N SER A 153 -12.23 -57.65 -51.83
CA SER A 153 -12.16 -58.93 -51.12
C SER A 153 -12.44 -60.11 -52.07
N GLY A 154 -11.71 -61.20 -51.90
CA GLY A 154 -11.90 -62.44 -52.67
C GLY A 154 -13.20 -63.14 -52.31
N GLY A 155 -13.76 -63.88 -53.27
CA GLY A 155 -14.97 -64.68 -53.06
C GLY A 155 -14.73 -65.85 -52.09
N ASN A 156 -15.69 -66.10 -51.19
CA ASN A 156 -15.62 -67.25 -50.28
C ASN A 156 -15.67 -68.57 -51.07
N GLY A 157 -14.93 -69.57 -50.60
CA GLY A 157 -14.98 -70.92 -51.16
C GLY A 157 -16.32 -71.59 -50.88
N GLY A 158 -16.73 -72.54 -51.72
CA GLY A 158 -17.99 -73.27 -51.55
C GLY A 158 -18.01 -74.15 -50.30
N ASP A 159 -19.18 -74.24 -49.64
CA ASP A 159 -19.39 -75.10 -48.48
C ASP A 159 -19.22 -76.58 -48.86
N GLY A 160 -18.35 -77.31 -48.15
CA GLY A 160 -18.15 -78.75 -48.37
C GLY A 160 -19.30 -79.60 -47.82
N GLU A 161 -19.73 -80.64 -48.56
CA GLU A 161 -20.84 -81.52 -48.14
C GLU A 161 -20.48 -82.41 -46.93
N CYS A 162 -21.36 -82.42 -45.92
CA CYS A 162 -21.24 -83.24 -44.71
C CYS A 162 -21.52 -84.73 -44.97
N GLY A 163 -20.49 -85.50 -45.32
CA GLY A 163 -20.59 -86.97 -45.46
C GLY A 163 -19.21 -87.62 -45.49
N ARG A 164 -19.09 -88.87 -45.05
CA ARG A 164 -17.84 -89.59 -44.71
C ARG A 164 -16.78 -89.79 -45.83
N ASN A 165 -16.90 -89.11 -46.96
CA ASN A 165 -15.88 -88.91 -48.00
C ASN A 165 -16.21 -87.63 -48.81
N GLY A 166 -16.46 -86.50 -48.14
CA GLY A 166 -16.70 -85.22 -48.81
C GLY A 166 -15.45 -84.73 -49.56
N SER A 167 -15.63 -84.36 -50.82
CA SER A 167 -14.61 -83.71 -51.67
C SER A 167 -14.02 -82.49 -50.96
N PRO A 168 -12.72 -82.17 -51.11
CA PRO A 168 -12.15 -80.96 -50.52
C PRO A 168 -12.92 -79.71 -50.98
N SER A 169 -13.33 -78.87 -50.03
CA SER A 169 -14.00 -77.59 -50.27
C SER A 169 -13.23 -76.74 -51.27
N GLU A 170 -13.92 -76.10 -52.22
CA GLU A 170 -13.30 -75.16 -53.16
C GLU A 170 -12.56 -74.06 -52.37
N ALA A 171 -11.34 -73.73 -52.79
CA ALA A 171 -10.56 -72.69 -52.14
C ALA A 171 -11.18 -71.32 -52.40
N GLY A 172 -11.23 -70.46 -51.39
CA GLY A 172 -11.60 -69.05 -51.56
C GLY A 172 -10.63 -68.34 -52.51
N GLU A 173 -11.15 -67.35 -53.23
CA GLU A 173 -10.32 -66.54 -54.13
C GLU A 173 -9.43 -65.58 -53.32
N PRO A 174 -8.22 -65.25 -53.80
CA PRO A 174 -7.38 -64.26 -53.16
C PRO A 174 -8.04 -62.88 -53.19
N GLY A 175 -7.71 -62.04 -52.21
CA GLY A 175 -8.10 -60.63 -52.24
C GLY A 175 -7.28 -59.87 -53.29
N GLY A 176 -7.90 -58.89 -53.94
CA GLY A 176 -7.23 -58.00 -54.88
C GLY A 176 -6.22 -57.11 -54.17
N ARG A 177 -5.18 -56.67 -54.86
CA ARG A 177 -4.19 -55.73 -54.33
C ARG A 177 -4.78 -54.33 -54.21
N GLY A 178 -4.34 -53.56 -53.24
CA GLY A 178 -4.59 -52.12 -53.22
C GLY A 178 -3.83 -51.43 -54.35
N GLY A 179 -4.44 -50.41 -54.94
CA GLY A 179 -3.78 -49.55 -55.92
C GLY A 179 -2.76 -48.64 -55.23
N ASP A 180 -1.71 -48.26 -55.93
CA ASP A 180 -0.72 -47.32 -55.43
C ASP A 180 -1.29 -45.90 -55.35
N GLY A 181 -0.83 -45.12 -54.38
CA GLY A 181 -1.11 -43.68 -54.32
C GLY A 181 -0.23 -42.91 -55.31
N GLY A 182 -0.80 -41.87 -55.91
CA GLY A 182 -0.09 -40.98 -56.81
C GLY A 182 0.95 -40.13 -56.09
N CYS A 183 2.00 -39.73 -56.79
CA CYS A 183 3.00 -38.81 -56.27
C CYS A 183 2.44 -37.39 -56.16
N GLY A 184 2.91 -36.61 -55.19
CA GLY A 184 2.65 -35.18 -55.15
C GLY A 184 3.42 -34.44 -56.25
N GLY A 185 2.80 -33.41 -56.84
CA GLY A 185 3.44 -32.57 -57.83
C GLY A 185 4.52 -31.68 -57.20
N CYS A 186 5.59 -31.37 -57.92
CA CYS A 186 6.62 -30.45 -57.45
C CYS A 186 6.11 -29.00 -57.41
N GLY A 187 6.56 -28.20 -56.46
CA GLY A 187 6.34 -26.76 -56.42
C GLY A 187 7.16 -26.03 -57.48
N GLY A 188 6.62 -24.93 -57.98
CA GLY A 188 7.27 -24.05 -58.94
C GLY A 188 8.36 -23.20 -58.29
N ASN A 189 9.40 -22.88 -59.05
CA ASN A 189 10.47 -21.99 -58.60
C ASN A 189 9.96 -20.55 -58.42
N ALA A 190 10.55 -19.82 -57.49
CA ALA A 190 10.35 -18.37 -57.37
C ALA A 190 10.97 -17.63 -58.56
N GLY A 191 10.38 -16.49 -58.92
CA GLY A 191 11.01 -15.49 -59.79
C GLY A 191 11.96 -14.59 -59.01
N ALA A 192 13.03 -14.13 -59.65
CA ALA A 192 13.97 -13.19 -59.08
C ALA A 192 13.44 -11.75 -59.06
N GLY A 193 13.95 -10.94 -58.13
CA GLY A 193 13.70 -9.49 -58.11
C GLY A 193 14.46 -8.76 -59.22
N GLY A 194 13.96 -7.58 -59.61
CA GLY A 194 14.52 -6.76 -60.68
C GLY A 194 15.68 -5.89 -60.22
N HIS A 195 16.60 -5.59 -61.15
CA HIS A 195 17.66 -4.62 -60.93
C HIS A 195 17.20 -3.25 -61.44
N VAL A 196 17.17 -2.26 -60.55
CA VAL A 196 16.67 -0.91 -60.87
C VAL A 196 17.74 0.15 -60.64
N GLN A 197 17.94 1.01 -61.64
CA GLN A 197 18.77 2.19 -61.52
C GLN A 197 17.88 3.45 -61.53
N VAL A 198 18.07 4.33 -60.55
CA VAL A 198 17.36 5.61 -60.44
C VAL A 198 18.32 6.75 -60.73
N ARG A 199 18.03 7.57 -61.74
CA ARG A 199 18.86 8.70 -62.17
C ARG A 199 18.16 10.03 -61.91
N SER A 200 18.92 11.02 -61.47
CA SER A 200 18.44 12.40 -61.40
C SER A 200 19.59 13.40 -61.51
N VAL A 201 19.29 14.55 -62.09
CA VAL A 201 20.17 15.74 -62.01
C VAL A 201 20.09 16.36 -60.61
N ASP A 202 18.93 16.26 -59.95
CA ASP A 202 18.73 16.74 -58.58
C ASP A 202 18.70 15.55 -57.59
N PRO A 203 19.81 15.25 -56.90
CA PRO A 203 19.88 14.16 -55.93
C PRO A 203 18.86 14.28 -54.78
N ARG A 204 18.29 15.47 -54.51
CA ARG A 204 17.26 15.64 -53.47
C ARG A 204 16.00 14.82 -53.77
N LEU A 205 15.70 14.60 -55.06
CA LEU A 205 14.52 13.86 -55.51
C LEU A 205 14.57 12.37 -55.14
N PHE A 206 15.75 11.81 -54.86
CA PHE A 206 15.86 10.43 -54.38
C PHE A 206 15.13 10.21 -53.05
N MET A 207 14.96 11.25 -52.24
CA MET A 207 14.16 11.15 -51.02
C MET A 207 12.72 10.75 -51.31
N LEU A 208 12.19 10.99 -52.51
CA LEU A 208 10.80 10.73 -52.91
C LEU A 208 10.53 9.26 -53.27
N ILE A 209 11.58 8.50 -53.61
CA ILE A 209 11.50 7.11 -54.07
C ILE A 209 11.77 6.12 -52.91
N GLU A 210 10.88 5.15 -52.76
CA GLU A 210 11.13 3.91 -52.01
C GLU A 210 11.02 2.73 -52.96
N MET A 211 11.79 1.66 -52.72
CA MET A 211 11.87 0.53 -53.65
C MET A 211 11.76 -0.83 -52.96
N ASP A 212 11.13 -1.78 -53.65
CA ASP A 212 11.03 -3.18 -53.24
C ASP A 212 11.46 -4.09 -54.41
N CYS A 213 12.66 -4.66 -54.30
CA CYS A 213 13.26 -5.54 -55.32
C CYS A 213 13.40 -6.98 -54.82
N ARG A 214 12.54 -7.43 -53.89
CA ARG A 214 12.63 -8.78 -53.32
C ARG A 214 12.33 -9.88 -54.35
N ALA A 215 12.92 -11.06 -54.17
CA ALA A 215 12.50 -12.25 -54.92
C ALA A 215 11.07 -12.69 -54.55
N GLY A 216 10.45 -13.44 -55.45
CA GLY A 216 9.22 -14.16 -55.16
C GLY A 216 9.43 -15.28 -54.15
N LYS A 217 8.34 -15.82 -53.60
CA LYS A 217 8.37 -17.00 -52.74
C LYS A 217 8.39 -18.26 -53.59
N LYS A 218 9.13 -19.30 -53.15
CA LYS A 218 9.10 -20.62 -53.78
C LYS A 218 7.74 -21.31 -53.57
N GLY A 219 7.30 -22.09 -54.54
CA GLY A 219 6.13 -22.95 -54.40
C GLY A 219 6.44 -24.16 -53.53
N GLN A 220 5.48 -24.60 -52.73
CA GLN A 220 5.60 -25.82 -51.92
C GLN A 220 5.30 -27.06 -52.77
N GLY A 221 5.97 -28.17 -52.50
CA GLY A 221 5.62 -29.46 -53.08
C GLY A 221 4.25 -29.96 -52.61
N GLY A 222 3.53 -30.66 -53.48
CA GLY A 222 2.27 -31.32 -53.13
C GLY A 222 2.51 -32.59 -52.33
N SER A 223 1.58 -32.97 -51.45
CA SER A 223 1.69 -34.21 -50.69
C SER A 223 1.43 -35.45 -51.55
N ALA A 224 2.03 -36.58 -51.21
CA ALA A 224 1.74 -37.88 -51.80
C ALA A 224 0.30 -38.33 -51.52
N GLY A 225 -0.26 -39.10 -52.44
CA GLY A 225 -1.42 -39.95 -52.22
C GLY A 225 -1.01 -41.23 -51.48
N LEU A 226 -1.86 -41.69 -50.58
CA LEU A 226 -1.68 -42.94 -49.84
C LEU A 226 -2.00 -44.13 -50.73
N GLY A 227 -1.26 -45.24 -50.57
CA GLY A 227 -1.63 -46.51 -51.19
C GLY A 227 -2.95 -47.04 -50.63
N GLY A 228 -3.74 -47.68 -51.48
CA GLY A 228 -4.95 -48.40 -51.07
C GLY A 228 -4.60 -49.68 -50.33
N TYR A 229 -5.47 -50.14 -49.45
CA TYR A 229 -5.28 -51.40 -48.74
C TYR A 229 -5.58 -52.60 -49.64
N GLY A 230 -4.88 -53.70 -49.46
CA GLY A 230 -5.20 -54.98 -50.09
C GLY A 230 -6.52 -55.55 -49.60
N GLY A 231 -7.27 -56.14 -50.52
CA GLY A 231 -8.50 -56.88 -50.24
C GLY A 231 -8.21 -58.14 -49.44
N ARG A 232 -9.18 -58.57 -48.63
CA ARG A 232 -9.03 -59.82 -47.86
C ARG A 232 -9.25 -61.05 -48.75
N GLY A 233 -8.50 -62.13 -48.53
CA GLY A 233 -8.76 -63.42 -49.18
C GLY A 233 -10.11 -64.00 -48.74
N GLY A 234 -10.75 -64.76 -49.62
CA GLY A 234 -12.01 -65.45 -49.34
C GLY A 234 -11.81 -66.64 -48.40
N SER A 235 -12.82 -66.94 -47.57
CA SER A 235 -12.74 -68.06 -46.62
C SER A 235 -13.13 -69.39 -47.27
N GLY A 236 -12.23 -70.39 -47.27
CA GLY A 236 -12.46 -71.77 -47.75
C GLY A 236 -11.16 -72.42 -48.26
N GLY A 237 -10.83 -73.65 -47.84
CA GLY A 237 -9.59 -74.34 -48.23
C GLY A 237 -8.29 -73.60 -47.85
N SER A 238 -7.12 -74.08 -48.30
CA SER A 238 -5.80 -73.47 -48.02
C SER A 238 -5.53 -72.14 -48.77
N GLY A 239 -6.57 -71.34 -49.05
CA GLY A 239 -6.57 -70.18 -49.96
C GLY A 239 -6.60 -68.78 -49.32
N GLU A 240 -6.21 -68.60 -48.05
CA GLU A 240 -6.33 -67.32 -47.33
C GLU A 240 -5.22 -66.28 -47.65
N THR A 241 -4.95 -65.96 -48.92
CA THR A 241 -4.00 -64.87 -49.24
C THR A 241 -4.73 -63.55 -49.45
N ASN A 242 -4.55 -62.61 -48.50
CA ASN A 242 -4.93 -61.21 -48.70
C ASN A 242 -4.12 -60.59 -49.84
N GLY A 243 -4.72 -59.66 -50.56
CA GLY A 243 -3.99 -58.77 -51.45
C GLY A 243 -2.98 -57.94 -50.69
N SER A 244 -1.91 -57.54 -51.35
CA SER A 244 -0.94 -56.58 -50.80
C SER A 244 -1.53 -55.17 -50.82
N ASP A 245 -1.18 -54.36 -49.83
CA ASP A 245 -1.42 -52.92 -49.87
C ASP A 245 -0.63 -52.29 -51.03
N GLY A 246 -1.20 -51.24 -51.62
CA GLY A 246 -0.53 -50.38 -52.58
C GLY A 246 0.51 -49.50 -51.87
N CYS A 247 1.47 -49.01 -52.63
CA CYS A 247 2.52 -48.14 -52.12
C CYS A 247 2.00 -46.71 -52.03
N THR A 248 2.34 -46.00 -50.95
CA THR A 248 2.15 -44.54 -50.87
C THR A 248 3.11 -43.86 -51.84
N GLY A 249 2.61 -42.85 -52.58
CA GLY A 249 3.43 -42.05 -53.49
C GLY A 249 4.52 -41.26 -52.76
N SER A 250 5.37 -40.56 -53.51
CA SER A 250 6.34 -39.63 -52.91
C SER A 250 5.78 -38.21 -52.89
N ASP A 251 6.09 -37.43 -51.84
CA ASP A 251 5.81 -36.00 -51.81
C ASP A 251 6.55 -35.29 -52.95
N GLY A 252 5.92 -34.27 -53.51
CA GLY A 252 6.54 -33.37 -54.46
C GLY A 252 7.64 -32.56 -53.81
N ARG A 253 8.66 -32.19 -54.59
CA ARG A 253 9.73 -31.31 -54.09
C ARG A 253 9.26 -29.87 -54.06
N ASP A 254 9.66 -29.13 -53.05
CA ASP A 254 9.57 -27.67 -53.06
C ASP A 254 10.32 -27.07 -54.25
N GLY A 255 9.82 -25.94 -54.75
CA GLY A 255 10.52 -25.13 -55.74
C GLY A 255 11.78 -24.47 -55.16
N LEU A 256 12.63 -23.95 -56.04
CA LEU A 256 13.83 -23.21 -55.66
C LEU A 256 13.50 -21.75 -55.33
N ALA A 257 14.19 -21.20 -54.32
CA ALA A 257 14.18 -19.78 -54.07
C ALA A 257 15.02 -19.03 -55.12
N ALA A 258 14.66 -17.78 -55.39
CA ALA A 258 15.39 -16.91 -56.32
C ALA A 258 16.11 -15.78 -55.57
N ASN A 259 17.04 -15.13 -56.27
CA ASN A 259 17.80 -14.00 -55.74
C ASN A 259 16.96 -12.72 -55.75
N SER A 260 17.10 -11.91 -54.70
CA SER A 260 16.61 -10.53 -54.71
C SER A 260 17.36 -9.72 -55.76
N GLY A 261 16.67 -8.72 -56.31
CA GLY A 261 17.26 -7.72 -57.19
C GLY A 261 18.09 -6.69 -56.41
N SER A 262 18.54 -5.66 -57.11
CA SER A 262 19.36 -4.59 -56.53
C SER A 262 18.85 -3.21 -56.95
N ILE A 263 19.16 -2.22 -56.14
CA ILE A 263 18.92 -0.81 -56.44
C ILE A 263 20.26 -0.07 -56.56
N GLN A 264 20.33 0.86 -57.50
CA GLN A 264 21.44 1.80 -57.62
C GLN A 264 20.89 3.20 -57.89
N TYR A 265 21.27 4.17 -57.07
CA TYR A 265 21.02 5.58 -57.30
C TYR A 265 22.20 6.18 -58.06
N ALA A 266 21.94 7.07 -58.99
CA ALA A 266 22.96 7.71 -59.81
C ALA A 266 22.66 9.20 -60.03
N VAL A 267 23.54 10.08 -59.57
CA VAL A 267 23.48 11.51 -59.92
C VAL A 267 24.05 11.67 -61.31
N VAL A 268 23.35 12.41 -62.18
CA VAL A 268 23.81 12.69 -63.53
C VAL A 268 23.98 14.18 -63.77
N ASP A 269 24.88 14.55 -64.69
CA ASP A 269 25.00 15.93 -65.17
C ASP A 269 23.87 16.28 -66.16
N ILE A 270 23.86 17.53 -66.64
CA ILE A 270 22.90 18.02 -67.65
C ILE A 270 22.99 17.28 -69.00
N HIS A 271 24.08 16.57 -69.26
CA HIS A 271 24.30 15.77 -70.47
C HIS A 271 23.98 14.28 -70.24
N GLY A 272 23.58 13.89 -69.03
CA GLY A 272 23.23 12.52 -68.65
C GLY A 272 24.42 11.64 -68.25
N ASN A 273 25.62 12.19 -68.08
CA ASN A 273 26.79 11.47 -67.59
C ASN A 273 26.68 11.23 -66.09
N ILE A 274 27.04 10.03 -65.62
CA ILE A 274 27.01 9.69 -64.20
C ILE A 274 28.15 10.43 -63.48
N ILE A 275 27.79 11.21 -62.46
CA ILE A 275 28.71 11.93 -61.57
C ILE A 275 29.00 11.11 -60.31
N GLU A 276 27.96 10.45 -59.78
CA GLU A 276 28.02 9.72 -58.52
C GLU A 276 27.05 8.54 -58.56
N THR A 277 27.41 7.43 -57.91
CA THR A 277 26.49 6.31 -57.69
C THR A 277 26.52 5.83 -56.25
N GLY A 278 25.40 5.27 -55.79
CA GLY A 278 25.30 4.64 -54.48
C GLY A 278 24.29 3.48 -54.51
N SER A 279 24.51 2.47 -53.66
CA SER A 279 23.56 1.36 -53.47
C SER A 279 22.36 1.75 -52.60
N ASP A 280 22.41 2.92 -51.97
CA ASP A 280 21.34 3.54 -51.19
C ASP A 280 21.50 5.08 -51.27
N LYS A 281 20.54 5.84 -50.75
CA LYS A 281 20.60 7.31 -50.67
C LYS A 281 21.47 7.79 -49.50
N TYR A 282 21.64 9.10 -49.40
CA TYR A 282 22.25 9.76 -48.24
C TYR A 282 21.35 9.58 -46.99
N HIS A 283 21.98 9.58 -45.82
CA HIS A 283 21.29 9.45 -44.54
C HIS A 283 21.96 10.36 -43.51
N VAL A 284 21.25 11.36 -43.01
CA VAL A 284 21.80 12.24 -41.97
C VAL A 284 21.52 11.66 -40.59
N SER A 285 22.59 11.46 -39.83
CA SER A 285 22.53 11.11 -38.42
C SER A 285 23.12 12.24 -37.57
N VAL A 286 22.41 12.66 -36.52
CA VAL A 286 22.93 13.59 -35.52
C VAL A 286 23.58 12.75 -34.42
N TYR A 287 24.73 13.17 -33.90
CA TYR A 287 25.42 12.50 -32.78
C TYR A 287 25.19 13.20 -31.45
N GLY A 288 25.06 14.52 -31.46
CA GLY A 288 24.91 15.30 -30.24
C GLY A 288 24.98 16.80 -30.51
N TYR A 289 24.73 17.55 -29.45
CA TYR A 289 24.76 19.01 -29.43
C TYR A 289 25.03 19.46 -28.00
N THR A 290 25.45 20.72 -27.86
CA THR A 290 25.68 21.35 -26.56
C THR A 290 24.52 22.31 -26.26
N ILE A 291 24.04 22.31 -25.02
CA ILE A 291 23.03 23.23 -24.53
C ILE A 291 23.72 24.19 -23.57
N ASN A 292 23.63 25.49 -23.83
CA ASN A 292 24.20 26.54 -22.99
C ASN A 292 23.07 27.44 -22.51
N ASP A 293 23.00 27.70 -21.21
CA ASP A 293 22.09 28.68 -20.63
C ASP A 293 22.53 30.11 -20.99
N GLU A 294 21.58 31.04 -21.07
CA GLU A 294 21.84 32.43 -21.49
C GLU A 294 22.86 33.16 -20.61
N ASN A 295 22.90 32.84 -19.32
CA ASN A 295 23.67 33.58 -18.31
C ASN A 295 24.88 32.79 -17.76
N ASN A 296 25.14 31.59 -18.27
CA ASN A 296 26.20 30.65 -17.86
C ASN A 296 26.26 30.38 -16.35
N ASP A 297 25.11 30.39 -15.66
CA ASP A 297 24.98 30.04 -14.25
C ASP A 297 24.80 28.52 -14.01
N GLY A 298 24.65 27.76 -15.10
CA GLY A 298 24.47 26.31 -15.11
C GLY A 298 23.10 25.83 -14.63
N ILE A 299 22.12 26.73 -14.57
CA ILE A 299 20.73 26.47 -14.19
C ILE A 299 19.82 26.97 -15.32
N TYR A 300 18.91 26.11 -15.75
CA TYR A 300 17.89 26.46 -16.72
C TYR A 300 16.63 26.84 -15.94
N GLU A 301 16.30 28.12 -15.89
CA GLU A 301 15.16 28.62 -15.13
C GLU A 301 13.86 28.59 -15.95
N PRO A 302 12.68 28.47 -15.32
CA PRO A 302 11.42 28.77 -15.99
C PRO A 302 11.45 30.20 -16.56
N ASN A 303 10.86 30.37 -17.75
CA ASN A 303 10.84 31.65 -18.47
C ASN A 303 12.24 32.19 -18.84
N SER A 304 13.23 31.31 -19.08
CA SER A 304 14.57 31.68 -19.53
C SER A 304 14.84 31.29 -20.97
N ILE A 305 15.82 31.95 -21.57
CA ILE A 305 16.36 31.59 -22.89
C ILE A 305 17.55 30.64 -22.71
N PHE A 306 17.75 29.74 -23.66
CA PHE A 306 18.96 28.94 -23.77
C PHE A 306 19.33 28.73 -25.24
N PHE A 307 20.58 28.37 -25.48
CA PHE A 307 21.13 28.20 -26.81
C PHE A 307 21.58 26.76 -27.05
N ILE A 308 21.31 26.23 -28.24
CA ILE A 308 21.84 24.96 -28.70
C ILE A 308 22.92 25.24 -29.73
N THR A 309 24.12 24.71 -29.51
CA THR A 309 25.29 24.89 -30.38
C THR A 309 26.01 23.57 -30.61
N ASN A 310 27.03 23.59 -31.48
CA ASN A 310 27.91 22.45 -31.76
C ASN A 310 27.13 21.20 -32.19
N VAL A 311 26.06 21.38 -32.99
CA VAL A 311 25.28 20.24 -33.47
C VAL A 311 26.15 19.42 -34.41
N THR A 312 26.52 18.22 -33.97
CA THR A 312 27.43 17.34 -34.71
C THR A 312 26.61 16.31 -35.46
N TRP A 313 26.82 16.22 -36.77
CA TRP A 313 26.10 15.30 -37.64
C TRP A 313 27.02 14.65 -38.68
N ILE A 314 26.56 13.55 -39.25
CA ILE A 314 27.26 12.77 -40.26
C ILE A 314 26.27 12.35 -41.35
N ASN A 315 26.74 12.27 -42.58
CA ASN A 315 26.05 11.54 -43.62
C ASN A 315 26.58 10.10 -43.67
N ASN A 316 25.83 9.14 -43.09
CA ASN A 316 26.19 7.72 -43.08
C ASN A 316 25.39 6.91 -44.13
N GLY A 317 24.87 7.58 -45.16
CA GLY A 317 24.27 6.92 -46.32
C GLY A 317 25.32 6.45 -47.33
N ALA A 318 24.86 6.03 -48.50
CA ALA A 318 25.73 5.51 -49.58
C ALA A 318 25.99 6.53 -50.71
N MET A 319 25.55 7.79 -50.54
CA MET A 319 25.79 8.91 -51.45
C MET A 319 26.09 10.18 -50.66
N ASN A 320 26.72 11.17 -51.29
CA ASN A 320 26.93 12.51 -50.78
C ASN A 320 25.57 13.18 -50.50
N LEU A 321 25.50 13.91 -49.40
CA LEU A 321 24.32 14.67 -49.02
C LEU A 321 24.26 15.92 -49.91
N PRO A 322 23.14 16.17 -50.61
CA PRO A 322 22.96 17.44 -51.29
C PRO A 322 22.64 18.57 -50.31
N SER A 323 23.04 19.79 -50.67
CA SER A 323 22.68 21.00 -49.93
C SER A 323 21.16 21.19 -49.88
N GLY A 324 20.66 21.76 -48.78
CA GLY A 324 19.24 22.08 -48.62
C GLY A 324 18.50 21.21 -47.62
N SER A 325 19.20 20.34 -46.88
CA SER A 325 18.62 19.70 -45.69
C SER A 325 18.48 20.75 -44.59
N ILE A 326 17.37 20.73 -43.87
CA ILE A 326 17.03 21.69 -42.82
C ILE A 326 17.20 21.00 -41.48
N LEU A 327 18.15 21.48 -40.67
CA LEU A 327 18.30 21.12 -39.26
C LEU A 327 17.50 22.12 -38.41
N SER A 328 16.69 21.61 -37.48
CA SER A 328 15.95 22.42 -36.53
C SER A 328 15.66 21.69 -35.22
N PHE A 329 15.18 22.44 -34.23
CA PHE A 329 14.67 21.93 -32.96
C PHE A 329 13.20 22.33 -32.84
N PRO A 330 12.23 21.42 -33.04
CA PRO A 330 10.82 21.75 -32.98
C PRO A 330 10.39 22.16 -31.57
N SER A 331 9.43 23.08 -31.50
CA SER A 331 8.79 23.48 -30.24
C SER A 331 8.08 22.29 -29.58
N THR A 332 7.98 22.35 -28.25
CA THR A 332 7.28 21.37 -27.42
C THR A 332 6.28 22.08 -26.50
N GLU A 333 5.56 21.34 -25.66
CA GLU A 333 4.69 21.91 -24.62
C GLU A 333 5.45 22.84 -23.65
N TYR A 334 6.76 22.69 -23.49
CA TYR A 334 7.55 23.42 -22.50
C TYR A 334 8.62 24.33 -23.11
N ILE A 335 8.84 24.24 -24.42
CA ILE A 335 9.90 24.97 -25.13
C ILE A 335 9.30 25.58 -26.39
N THR A 336 9.44 26.90 -26.53
CA THR A 336 9.22 27.59 -27.80
C THR A 336 10.55 27.73 -28.54
N THR A 337 10.52 27.41 -29.82
CA THR A 337 11.58 27.68 -30.79
C THR A 337 10.99 28.51 -31.91
N ASP A 338 11.74 29.46 -32.46
CA ASP A 338 11.29 30.19 -33.65
C ASP A 338 11.29 29.21 -34.84
N VAL A 339 10.16 29.14 -35.55
CA VAL A 339 10.03 28.30 -36.75
C VAL A 339 10.99 28.68 -37.86
N ASN A 340 11.51 29.91 -37.84
CA ASN A 340 12.52 30.42 -38.77
C ASN A 340 13.95 30.19 -38.28
N ASP A 341 14.14 29.76 -37.02
CA ASP A 341 15.46 29.46 -36.47
C ASP A 341 15.90 28.06 -36.89
N ILE A 342 16.36 27.98 -38.13
CA ILE A 342 16.75 26.77 -38.83
C ILE A 342 18.15 26.90 -39.41
N SER A 343 18.88 25.78 -39.50
CA SER A 343 20.15 25.70 -40.24
C SER A 343 19.96 24.95 -41.55
N ILE A 344 20.39 25.55 -42.66
CA ILE A 344 20.43 24.87 -43.96
C ILE A 344 21.80 24.20 -44.10
N LEU A 345 21.78 22.86 -43.98
CA LEU A 345 22.99 22.06 -44.10
C LEU A 345 23.55 22.15 -45.52
N GLN A 346 24.84 22.43 -45.58
CA GLN A 346 25.62 22.35 -46.81
C GLN A 346 25.80 20.90 -47.23
N GLY A 347 26.08 20.69 -48.51
CA GLY A 347 26.37 19.35 -49.01
C GLY A 347 27.59 18.75 -48.30
N ASN A 348 27.55 17.44 -48.07
CA ASN A 348 28.58 16.76 -47.27
C ASN A 348 28.89 15.37 -47.82
N THR A 349 30.17 14.98 -47.77
CA THR A 349 30.60 13.68 -48.28
C THR A 349 30.23 12.53 -47.34
N ILE A 350 30.24 11.32 -47.86
CA ILE A 350 29.93 10.11 -47.09
C ILE A 350 30.90 9.97 -45.91
N ASN A 351 30.37 9.69 -44.73
CA ASN A 351 31.09 9.50 -43.46
C ASN A 351 31.91 10.70 -42.96
N GLN A 352 31.75 11.88 -43.55
CA GLN A 352 32.36 13.10 -43.05
C GLN A 352 31.53 13.67 -41.88
N VAL A 353 32.16 13.84 -40.73
CA VAL A 353 31.55 14.47 -39.55
C VAL A 353 31.63 15.98 -39.68
N VAL A 354 30.51 16.66 -39.47
CA VAL A 354 30.38 18.12 -39.56
C VAL A 354 29.80 18.65 -38.24
N VAL A 355 30.36 19.75 -37.77
CA VAL A 355 29.80 20.55 -36.68
C VAL A 355 29.10 21.75 -37.30
N ASP A 356 27.79 21.83 -37.09
CA ASP A 356 26.99 22.95 -37.57
C ASP A 356 27.32 24.22 -36.76
N PRO A 357 27.66 25.34 -37.43
CA PRO A 357 28.04 26.58 -36.75
C PRO A 357 26.84 27.40 -36.28
N HIS A 358 25.61 27.03 -36.67
CA HIS A 358 24.40 27.76 -36.29
C HIS A 358 24.13 27.62 -34.79
N GLN A 359 23.66 28.71 -34.19
CA GLN A 359 23.24 28.77 -32.80
C GLN A 359 21.72 28.88 -32.76
N PHE A 360 21.06 27.84 -32.26
CA PHE A 360 19.61 27.83 -32.12
C PHE A 360 19.23 28.46 -30.78
N GLN A 361 18.27 29.38 -30.78
CA GLN A 361 17.71 30.01 -29.59
C GLN A 361 16.38 29.35 -29.22
N CYS A 362 16.27 28.92 -27.97
CA CYS A 362 15.08 28.29 -27.41
C CYS A 362 14.61 29.06 -26.17
N HIS A 363 13.30 29.08 -25.94
CA HIS A 363 12.70 29.71 -24.76
C HIS A 363 11.95 28.67 -23.92
N LEU A 364 12.33 28.53 -22.65
CA LEU A 364 11.59 27.72 -21.69
C LEU A 364 10.32 28.44 -21.25
N HIS A 365 9.19 27.75 -21.29
CA HIS A 365 7.94 28.31 -20.79
C HIS A 365 8.03 28.57 -19.29
N ASP A 366 7.23 29.54 -18.83
CA ASP A 366 7.13 29.79 -17.41
C ASP A 366 6.40 28.64 -16.68
N SER A 367 6.62 28.52 -15.38
CA SER A 367 5.80 27.67 -14.53
C SER A 367 4.60 28.45 -14.05
N ASP A 368 3.40 28.05 -14.50
CA ASP A 368 2.13 28.60 -14.03
C ASP A 368 1.83 28.28 -12.55
N SER A 369 2.56 27.32 -11.96
CA SER A 369 2.37 26.88 -10.58
C SER A 369 3.61 27.10 -9.71
N VAL A 370 3.37 27.57 -8.49
CA VAL A 370 4.38 27.64 -7.43
C VAL A 370 4.61 26.23 -6.89
N SER A 371 5.87 25.84 -6.69
CA SER A 371 6.17 24.53 -6.10
C SER A 371 5.82 24.51 -4.61
N ILE A 372 5.04 23.51 -4.18
CA ILE A 372 4.53 23.39 -2.80
C ILE A 372 5.25 22.23 -2.11
N ASN A 373 5.81 22.50 -0.93
CA ASN A 373 6.45 21.51 -0.07
C ASN A 373 7.69 20.81 -0.66
N GLU A 374 8.18 21.25 -1.82
CA GLU A 374 9.42 20.79 -2.46
C GLU A 374 10.00 21.88 -3.38
N PRO A 375 11.27 21.77 -3.82
CA PRO A 375 11.82 22.68 -4.82
C PRO A 375 11.27 22.38 -6.22
N TYR A 376 11.07 23.41 -7.05
CA TYR A 376 10.65 23.24 -8.44
C TYR A 376 11.74 22.53 -9.26
N VAL A 377 11.39 21.37 -9.85
CA VAL A 377 12.24 20.63 -10.78
C VAL A 377 11.36 20.02 -11.88
N LYS A 378 11.62 20.39 -13.15
CA LYS A 378 10.93 19.85 -14.32
C LYS A 378 11.97 19.31 -15.32
N ARG A 379 11.74 18.12 -15.87
CA ARG A 379 12.59 17.53 -16.92
C ARG A 379 11.93 17.73 -18.28
N VAL A 380 12.67 18.26 -19.24
CA VAL A 380 12.19 18.61 -20.58
C VAL A 380 13.07 17.95 -21.63
N ASN A 381 12.46 17.38 -22.67
CA ASN A 381 13.18 16.75 -23.78
C ASN A 381 13.40 17.76 -24.91
N ILE A 382 14.66 17.94 -25.30
CA ILE A 382 15.04 18.67 -26.51
C ILE A 382 15.39 17.62 -27.55
N THR A 383 14.87 17.73 -28.78
CA THR A 383 15.11 16.73 -29.83
C THR A 383 15.52 17.43 -31.11
N SER A 384 16.63 17.01 -31.71
CA SER A 384 17.04 17.49 -33.04
C SER A 384 16.20 16.86 -34.14
N GLU A 385 15.97 17.59 -35.23
CA GLU A 385 15.36 17.06 -36.46
C GLU A 385 16.11 17.57 -37.68
N VAL A 386 16.48 16.67 -38.60
CA VAL A 386 16.97 17.03 -39.94
C VAL A 386 15.98 16.53 -40.97
N LYS A 387 15.52 17.45 -41.84
CA LYS A 387 14.56 17.16 -42.91
C LYS A 387 15.14 17.53 -44.26
N LEU A 388 14.90 16.71 -45.28
CA LEU A 388 15.11 17.10 -46.68
C LEU A 388 13.81 16.91 -47.44
N LEU A 389 13.35 17.95 -48.14
CA LEU A 389 12.04 17.97 -48.80
C LEU A 389 10.89 17.58 -47.84
N ASN A 390 10.90 18.15 -46.63
CA ASN A 390 10.00 17.82 -45.51
C ASN A 390 10.05 16.37 -45.00
N ARG A 391 11.01 15.57 -45.46
CA ARG A 391 11.22 14.20 -44.98
C ARG A 391 12.29 14.13 -43.93
N LEU A 392 11.88 13.68 -42.75
CA LEU A 392 12.77 13.48 -41.62
C LEU A 392 13.74 12.32 -41.88
N PHE A 393 15.03 12.54 -41.65
CA PHE A 393 16.01 11.46 -41.54
C PHE A 393 15.86 10.77 -40.18
N THR A 394 15.69 9.45 -40.16
CA THR A 394 15.45 8.73 -38.90
C THR A 394 16.63 8.82 -37.93
N GLY A 395 17.87 8.86 -38.43
CA GLY A 395 19.07 9.05 -37.61
C GLY A 395 19.24 10.47 -37.05
N SER A 396 18.42 11.43 -37.48
CA SER A 396 18.56 12.84 -37.04
C SER A 396 17.94 13.15 -35.68
N LYS A 397 17.16 12.21 -35.13
CA LYS A 397 16.49 12.38 -33.83
C LYS A 397 17.40 12.00 -32.68
N VAL A 398 18.06 13.00 -32.12
CA VAL A 398 18.81 12.88 -30.86
C VAL A 398 18.13 13.72 -29.79
N SER A 399 17.75 13.06 -28.70
CA SER A 399 17.07 13.70 -27.57
C SER A 399 18.00 13.84 -26.37
N THR A 400 18.01 15.03 -25.77
CA THR A 400 18.71 15.33 -24.52
C THR A 400 17.70 15.83 -23.48
N ILE A 401 17.84 15.37 -22.24
CA ILE A 401 17.00 15.78 -21.12
C ILE A 401 17.60 17.03 -20.48
N LEU A 402 16.88 18.14 -20.54
CA LEU A 402 17.17 19.37 -19.81
C LEU A 402 16.45 19.36 -18.46
N THR A 403 17.13 19.77 -17.39
CA THR A 403 16.51 19.95 -16.07
C THR A 403 16.26 21.44 -15.83
N CYS A 404 14.99 21.83 -15.87
CA CYS A 404 14.51 23.15 -15.55
C CYS A 404 14.24 23.27 -14.04
N GLN A 405 14.87 24.23 -13.37
CA GLN A 405 14.78 24.43 -11.91
C GLN A 405 15.19 25.86 -11.53
N TYR A 406 14.79 26.33 -10.35
CA TYR A 406 15.28 27.61 -9.82
C TYR A 406 16.64 27.46 -9.12
N PRO A 407 17.48 28.51 -9.15
CA PRO A 407 18.85 28.50 -8.62
C PRO A 407 18.92 28.47 -7.08
N ILE A 408 17.84 28.87 -6.40
CA ILE A 408 17.73 28.90 -4.94
C ILE A 408 16.65 27.92 -4.50
N GLN A 409 16.97 27.06 -3.54
CA GLN A 409 16.08 25.99 -3.09
C GLN A 409 16.08 25.88 -1.57
N ILE A 410 14.91 25.73 -0.94
CA ILE A 410 14.84 25.38 0.49
C ILE A 410 15.23 23.89 0.64
N ARG A 411 16.22 23.63 1.49
CA ARG A 411 16.74 22.28 1.73
C ARG A 411 16.14 21.64 2.96
N LYS A 412 16.05 22.41 4.03
CA LYS A 412 15.58 21.91 5.33
C LYS A 412 14.94 23.04 6.10
N ILE A 413 13.82 22.76 6.73
CA ILE A 413 13.20 23.63 7.71
C ILE A 413 13.29 22.92 9.06
N GLU A 414 13.83 23.59 10.06
CA GLU A 414 13.82 23.14 11.44
C GLU A 414 12.80 24.02 12.19
N VAL A 415 11.73 23.37 12.65
CA VAL A 415 10.60 24.02 13.32
C VAL A 415 10.19 23.11 14.48
N PRO A 416 9.74 23.65 15.63
CA PRO A 416 9.05 22.84 16.63
C PRO A 416 7.77 22.27 16.04
N THR A 417 7.55 20.96 16.21
CA THR A 417 6.28 20.31 15.89
C THR A 417 5.21 20.60 16.94
N TYR A 418 5.62 20.93 18.16
CA TYR A 418 4.75 21.18 19.31
C TYR A 418 5.16 22.46 20.04
N LEU A 419 4.20 23.25 20.47
CA LEU A 419 4.43 24.39 21.38
C LEU A 419 3.31 24.51 22.39
N GLY A 420 3.67 24.90 23.61
CA GLY A 420 2.72 25.29 24.65
C GLY A 420 2.38 26.78 24.63
N PRO A 421 1.23 27.18 25.19
CA PRO A 421 0.85 28.58 25.30
C PRO A 421 1.93 29.39 26.02
N GLY A 422 2.29 30.54 25.46
CA GLY A 422 3.33 31.42 26.00
C GLY A 422 4.77 31.03 25.64
N GLU A 423 5.00 29.83 25.09
CA GLU A 423 6.36 29.36 24.77
C GLU A 423 6.97 30.07 23.57
N ARG A 424 8.31 30.16 23.57
CA ARG A 424 9.10 30.76 22.50
C ARG A 424 9.92 29.69 21.81
N SER A 425 10.04 29.80 20.48
CA SER A 425 10.89 28.93 19.68
C SER A 425 11.28 29.65 18.39
N SER A 426 11.83 28.92 17.42
CA SER A 426 12.26 29.50 16.16
C SER A 426 11.99 28.61 14.96
N VAL A 427 11.66 29.24 13.84
CA VAL A 427 11.64 28.63 12.51
C VAL A 427 12.99 28.90 11.84
N ILE A 428 13.78 27.85 11.60
CA ILE A 428 15.08 27.95 10.93
C ILE A 428 14.94 27.39 9.53
N ILE A 429 15.25 28.19 8.51
CA ILE A 429 15.19 27.79 7.10
C ILE A 429 16.60 27.71 6.56
N ASN A 430 17.00 26.51 6.15
CA ASN A 430 18.24 26.25 5.43
C ASN A 430 17.94 26.23 3.94
N PHE A 431 18.57 27.11 3.18
CA PHE A 431 18.41 27.18 1.73
C PHE A 431 19.77 27.19 1.05
N LYS A 432 19.80 26.72 -0.20
CA LYS A 432 21.03 26.50 -0.96
C LYS A 432 20.96 27.22 -2.31
N ASN A 433 22.02 27.93 -2.63
CA ASN A 433 22.29 28.36 -3.99
C ASN A 433 22.96 27.20 -4.74
N ILE A 434 22.31 26.70 -5.79
CA ILE A 434 22.83 25.61 -6.62
C ILE A 434 23.44 26.08 -7.93
N SER A 435 23.39 27.37 -8.26
CA SER A 435 24.01 27.92 -9.46
C SER A 435 25.53 28.10 -9.31
N THR A 436 26.19 28.52 -10.38
CA THR A 436 27.59 28.98 -10.37
C THR A 436 27.72 30.50 -10.12
N ARG A 437 26.60 31.23 -9.97
CA ARG A 437 26.57 32.68 -9.71
C ARG A 437 26.19 33.02 -8.27
N SER A 438 26.56 34.20 -7.82
CA SER A 438 26.14 34.74 -6.52
C SER A 438 24.78 35.40 -6.59
N TYR A 439 24.01 35.33 -5.50
CA TYR A 439 22.73 36.02 -5.32
C TYR A 439 22.72 36.85 -4.02
N GLY A 440 21.68 37.66 -3.82
CA GLY A 440 21.57 38.52 -2.65
C GLY A 440 22.15 39.91 -2.88
N GLU A 441 22.75 40.52 -1.87
CA GLU A 441 23.31 41.88 -1.95
C GLU A 441 24.80 41.84 -2.27
N CYS A 442 25.13 41.82 -3.57
CA CYS A 442 26.50 41.92 -4.08
C CYS A 442 26.54 42.60 -5.47
N LEU A 443 27.71 43.14 -5.85
CA LEU A 443 27.90 43.91 -7.10
C LEU A 443 27.46 43.15 -8.37
N ASN A 444 27.61 41.82 -8.38
CA ASN A 444 27.31 40.95 -9.53
C ASN A 444 26.13 40.00 -9.26
N SER A 445 25.25 40.37 -8.33
CA SER A 445 24.10 39.55 -7.94
C SER A 445 23.22 39.19 -9.13
N ALA A 446 22.88 37.91 -9.26
CA ALA A 446 21.94 37.43 -10.27
C ALA A 446 20.47 37.71 -9.89
N GLY A 447 20.20 38.20 -8.68
CA GLY A 447 18.86 38.59 -8.25
C GLY A 447 18.70 38.72 -6.73
N SER A 448 17.66 39.43 -6.31
CA SER A 448 17.26 39.50 -4.90
C SER A 448 16.57 38.22 -4.45
N ILE A 449 16.78 37.86 -3.19
CA ILE A 449 16.16 36.72 -2.52
C ILE A 449 15.46 37.21 -1.27
N GLU A 450 14.21 36.79 -1.13
CA GLU A 450 13.32 37.25 -0.06
C GLU A 450 12.54 36.06 0.49
N PHE A 451 12.22 36.12 1.77
CA PHE A 451 11.42 35.12 2.46
C PHE A 451 10.26 35.79 3.17
N ILE A 452 9.06 35.24 2.99
CA ILE A 452 7.83 35.71 3.64
C ILE A 452 7.33 34.61 4.56
N LEU A 453 7.38 34.85 5.87
CA LEU A 453 6.80 33.97 6.88
C LEU A 453 5.38 34.45 7.22
N SER A 454 4.40 33.60 6.96
CA SER A 454 3.00 33.81 7.31
C SER A 454 2.56 32.74 8.30
N THR A 455 1.94 33.12 9.41
CA THR A 455 1.54 32.21 10.49
C THR A 455 0.09 32.43 10.90
N HIS A 456 -0.50 31.44 11.56
CA HIS A 456 -1.77 31.61 12.25
C HIS A 456 -1.72 32.78 13.25
N SER A 457 -2.86 33.43 13.51
CA SER A 457 -2.96 34.62 14.39
C SER A 457 -2.50 34.39 15.83
N LEU A 458 -2.54 33.14 16.28
CA LEU A 458 -2.06 32.68 17.60
C LEU A 458 -0.56 32.37 17.63
N ILE A 459 0.13 32.35 16.49
CA ILE A 459 1.59 32.29 16.43
C ILE A 459 2.07 33.73 16.23
N LYS A 460 2.65 34.32 17.28
CA LYS A 460 3.21 35.67 17.23
C LYS A 460 4.65 35.61 16.78
N ILE A 461 4.99 36.38 15.76
CA ILE A 461 6.38 36.56 15.35
C ILE A 461 7.00 37.61 16.28
N LEU A 462 8.11 37.27 16.92
CA LEU A 462 8.81 38.16 17.85
C LEU A 462 9.75 39.11 17.10
N PRO A 463 10.03 40.31 17.62
CA PRO A 463 11.00 41.22 17.00
C PRO A 463 12.36 40.58 16.78
N ALA A 464 13.00 40.96 15.67
CA ALA A 464 14.38 40.67 15.37
C ALA A 464 15.30 41.11 16.53
N ASN A 465 16.36 40.34 16.81
CA ASN A 465 17.45 40.74 17.70
C ASN A 465 18.68 41.11 16.88
N ASP A 466 19.77 41.60 17.51
CA ASP A 466 20.99 42.02 16.80
C ASP A 466 21.63 40.93 15.89
N GLN A 467 21.21 39.67 16.02
CA GLN A 467 21.71 38.55 15.22
C GLN A 467 20.86 38.23 13.97
N TYR A 468 19.62 38.72 13.86
CA TYR A 468 18.72 38.39 12.74
C TYR A 468 17.91 39.62 12.32
N ILE A 469 17.88 39.97 11.03
CA ILE A 469 17.21 41.18 10.54
C ILE A 469 16.00 40.79 9.69
N TYR A 470 14.79 40.86 10.26
CA TYR A 470 13.53 40.79 9.52
C TYR A 470 12.56 41.86 10.00
N GLU A 471 11.62 42.24 9.13
CA GLU A 471 10.61 43.24 9.40
C GLU A 471 9.25 42.56 9.59
N ILE A 472 8.59 42.82 10.72
CA ILE A 472 7.22 42.37 10.99
C ILE A 472 6.27 43.39 10.37
N LYS A 473 5.47 43.00 9.37
CA LYS A 473 4.50 43.92 8.72
C LYS A 473 3.16 43.93 9.44
N SER A 474 2.75 42.79 9.99
CA SER A 474 1.53 42.63 10.76
C SER A 474 1.61 41.40 11.67
N ASP A 475 0.63 41.23 12.54
CA ASP A 475 0.49 40.01 13.34
C ASP A 475 0.50 38.77 12.46
N GLY A 476 1.43 37.86 12.73
CA GLY A 476 1.61 36.62 11.98
C GLY A 476 2.23 36.78 10.59
N PHE A 477 2.80 37.94 10.25
CA PHE A 477 3.46 38.16 8.96
C PHE A 477 4.81 38.86 9.12
N ALA A 478 5.88 38.21 8.66
CA ALA A 478 7.23 38.77 8.66
C ALA A 478 7.91 38.59 7.30
N TYR A 479 8.75 39.57 6.99
CA TYR A 479 9.46 39.70 5.74
C TYR A 479 10.97 39.75 6.02
N TYR A 480 11.73 38.87 5.36
CA TYR A 480 13.18 38.83 5.43
C TYR A 480 13.76 39.03 4.03
N LYS A 481 14.50 40.13 3.83
CA LYS A 481 15.29 40.36 2.62
C LYS A 481 16.75 39.99 2.89
N ILE A 482 17.35 39.19 2.01
CA ILE A 482 18.77 38.84 2.14
C ILE A 482 19.61 40.06 1.74
N ASN A 483 20.30 40.64 2.74
CA ASN A 483 21.21 41.79 2.59
C ASN A 483 22.69 41.38 2.60
N GLU A 484 22.97 40.12 2.29
CA GLU A 484 24.34 39.60 2.18
C GLU A 484 24.50 38.81 0.88
N GLU A 485 25.74 38.56 0.48
CA GLU A 485 26.04 37.66 -0.63
C GLU A 485 25.74 36.21 -0.24
N ILE A 486 25.13 35.48 -1.17
CA ILE A 486 24.99 34.03 -1.15
C ILE A 486 25.89 33.46 -2.25
N PRO A 487 27.12 33.03 -1.91
CA PRO A 487 28.08 32.55 -2.88
C PRO A 487 27.58 31.33 -3.68
N PRO A 488 28.18 31.03 -4.84
CA PRO A 488 27.85 29.85 -5.63
C PRO A 488 27.97 28.57 -4.80
N LYS A 489 27.07 27.62 -5.04
CA LYS A 489 27.04 26.29 -4.38
C LYS A 489 26.95 26.32 -2.84
N SER A 490 26.74 27.48 -2.22
CA SER A 490 26.72 27.65 -0.76
C SER A 490 25.34 27.41 -0.14
N THR A 491 25.33 27.13 1.17
CA THR A 491 24.10 27.00 1.97
C THR A 491 24.08 28.08 3.03
N LYS A 492 22.93 28.71 3.22
CA LYS A 492 22.70 29.76 4.22
C LYS A 492 21.50 29.40 5.07
N ARG A 493 21.40 30.06 6.23
CA ARG A 493 20.33 29.85 7.19
C ARG A 493 19.71 31.19 7.59
N ILE A 494 18.39 31.22 7.70
CA ILE A 494 17.65 32.32 8.34
C ILE A 494 16.85 31.77 9.51
N LYS A 495 16.57 32.64 10.49
CA LYS A 495 15.88 32.28 11.71
C LYS A 495 14.81 33.32 12.04
N PHE A 496 13.57 32.88 12.18
CA PHE A 496 12.46 33.67 12.71
C PHE A 496 12.17 33.25 14.14
N GLN A 497 12.07 34.20 15.07
CA GLN A 497 11.66 33.92 16.45
C GLN A 497 10.14 33.98 16.53
N ILE A 498 9.52 32.96 17.13
CA ILE A 498 8.08 32.86 17.29
C ILE A 498 7.72 32.63 18.76
N LYS A 499 6.55 33.10 19.16
CA LYS A 499 5.92 32.81 20.46
C LYS A 499 4.49 32.35 20.21
N LEU A 500 4.05 31.32 20.92
CA LEU A 500 2.63 30.95 20.91
C LEU A 500 1.86 31.89 21.86
N ASP A 501 0.75 32.46 21.39
CA ASP A 501 -0.11 33.35 22.17
C ASP A 501 -0.69 32.62 23.39
N GLU A 502 -0.89 33.32 24.51
CA GLU A 502 -1.44 32.71 25.74
C GLU A 502 -2.90 32.26 25.56
N ASN A 503 -3.65 32.92 24.66
CA ASN A 503 -5.01 32.53 24.30
C ASN A 503 -5.08 31.19 23.54
N SER A 504 -3.95 30.67 23.04
CA SER A 504 -3.89 29.34 22.42
C SER A 504 -4.25 28.21 23.38
N SER A 505 -4.25 28.48 24.70
CA SER A 505 -4.75 27.55 25.72
C SER A 505 -6.20 27.11 25.51
N GLN A 506 -7.00 27.84 24.73
CA GLN A 506 -8.38 27.44 24.39
C GLN A 506 -8.44 26.43 23.22
N GLN A 507 -7.32 26.20 22.54
CA GLN A 507 -7.18 25.40 21.31
C GLN A 507 -6.16 24.27 21.47
N TYR A 508 -6.00 23.71 22.68
CA TYR A 508 -5.14 22.54 22.87
C TYR A 508 -5.45 21.42 21.88
N PHE A 509 -4.38 20.82 21.35
CA PHE A 509 -4.35 19.76 20.35
C PHE A 509 -4.86 20.15 18.95
N GLU A 510 -5.17 21.43 18.70
CA GLU A 510 -5.33 21.94 17.33
C GLU A 510 -3.99 22.15 16.63
N HIS A 511 -4.01 22.07 15.30
CA HIS A 511 -2.86 22.29 14.43
C HIS A 511 -2.93 23.68 13.80
N LEU A 512 -1.98 24.54 14.17
CA LEU A 512 -1.87 25.88 13.61
C LEU A 512 -1.01 25.88 12.37
N PHE A 513 -1.57 26.33 11.25
CA PHE A 513 -0.86 26.44 10.00
C PHE A 513 0.12 27.61 9.98
N TRP A 514 1.22 27.40 9.29
CA TRP A 514 2.13 28.46 8.88
C TRP A 514 2.77 28.09 7.55
N ASN A 515 3.22 29.10 6.81
CA ASN A 515 3.91 28.92 5.55
C ASN A 515 5.09 29.89 5.40
N ILE A 516 6.09 29.43 4.66
CA ILE A 516 7.20 30.23 4.19
C ILE A 516 7.19 30.25 2.67
N ASP A 517 7.17 31.45 2.11
CA ASP A 517 7.26 31.67 0.67
C ASP A 517 8.68 32.17 0.36
N LEU A 518 9.38 31.48 -0.55
CA LEU A 518 10.68 31.89 -1.08
C LEU A 518 10.45 32.64 -2.39
N LEU A 519 10.92 33.88 -2.42
CA LEU A 519 10.85 34.75 -3.58
C LEU A 519 12.22 34.93 -4.21
N LEU A 520 12.27 34.81 -5.53
CA LEU A 520 13.44 35.13 -6.35
C LEU A 520 13.01 36.20 -7.36
N ARG A 521 13.71 37.34 -7.38
CA ARG A 521 13.37 38.49 -8.25
C ARG A 521 11.89 38.89 -8.13
N TYR A 522 11.39 38.96 -6.90
CA TYR A 522 10.00 39.30 -6.54
C TYR A 522 8.92 38.27 -6.96
N LYS A 523 9.31 37.13 -7.53
CA LYS A 523 8.39 36.04 -7.87
C LYS A 523 8.47 34.92 -6.83
N ILE A 524 7.33 34.43 -6.37
CA ILE A 524 7.28 33.26 -5.49
C ILE A 524 7.67 32.02 -6.30
N ILE A 525 8.76 31.37 -5.93
CA ILE A 525 9.30 30.20 -6.63
C ILE A 525 9.06 28.89 -5.87
N GLU A 526 8.93 28.96 -4.55
CA GLU A 526 8.76 27.81 -3.67
C GLU A 526 7.95 28.21 -2.42
N LYS A 527 7.01 27.38 -2.01
CA LYS A 527 6.17 27.56 -0.82
C LYS A 527 6.24 26.32 0.06
N ARG A 528 6.57 26.48 1.34
CA ARG A 528 6.53 25.38 2.33
C ARG A 528 5.45 25.65 3.35
N GLN A 529 4.56 24.69 3.53
CA GLN A 529 3.46 24.73 4.47
C GLN A 529 3.66 23.66 5.53
N ASN A 530 3.51 24.03 6.80
CA ASN A 530 3.63 23.12 7.93
C ASN A 530 2.63 23.50 9.02
N THR A 531 2.54 22.67 10.06
CA THR A 531 1.72 22.96 11.23
C THR A 531 2.53 22.89 12.51
N ILE A 532 2.06 23.60 13.54
CA ILE A 532 2.51 23.46 14.92
C ILE A 532 1.29 23.01 15.73
N ARG A 533 1.40 21.89 16.42
CA ARG A 533 0.34 21.39 17.31
C ARG A 533 0.44 22.09 18.66
N ILE A 534 -0.68 22.62 19.14
CA ILE A 534 -0.75 23.26 20.46
C ILE A 534 -0.82 22.17 21.51
N VAL A 535 0.05 22.19 22.52
CA VAL A 535 0.08 21.15 23.57
C VAL A 535 0.10 21.80 24.95
N PRO A 536 -0.64 21.28 25.95
CA PRO A 536 -0.54 21.79 27.31
C PRO A 536 0.90 21.74 27.86
N THR A 537 1.28 22.78 28.61
CA THR A 537 2.59 22.83 29.26
C THR A 537 2.53 22.09 30.61
N PHE A 538 3.38 21.09 30.78
CA PHE A 538 3.52 20.35 32.04
C PHE A 538 4.32 21.19 33.04
N GLN A 539 3.83 21.27 34.27
CA GLN A 539 4.41 22.04 35.36
C GLN A 539 4.85 21.09 36.49
N PRO A 540 6.15 20.75 36.56
CA PRO A 540 6.66 19.73 37.48
C PRO A 540 6.53 20.10 38.97
N ASN A 541 6.24 21.36 39.30
CA ASN A 541 6.17 21.81 40.70
C ASN A 541 4.75 21.84 41.26
N ILE A 542 3.75 21.44 40.49
CA ILE A 542 2.34 21.44 40.90
C ILE A 542 1.88 20.01 41.15
N HIS A 543 1.36 19.76 42.34
CA HIS A 543 0.74 18.48 42.66
C HIS A 543 -0.65 18.39 42.00
N THR A 544 -0.95 17.29 41.31
CA THR A 544 -2.26 17.01 40.70
C THR A 544 -2.76 15.61 40.97
N ASP A 545 -4.07 15.46 41.13
CA ASP A 545 -4.68 14.14 41.31
C ASP A 545 -4.40 13.23 40.10
N VAL A 546 -4.43 13.80 38.89
CA VAL A 546 -4.30 13.05 37.63
C VAL A 546 -3.16 13.61 36.75
N LEU A 547 -2.39 12.72 36.14
CA LEU A 547 -1.49 12.99 35.02
C LEU A 547 -2.01 12.26 33.79
N LEU A 548 -2.59 13.01 32.86
CA LEU A 548 -3.08 12.50 31.58
C LEU A 548 -1.92 12.40 30.58
N VAL A 549 -1.60 11.19 30.14
CA VAL A 549 -0.56 10.95 29.15
C VAL A 549 -1.20 10.86 27.75
N THR A 550 -0.84 11.80 26.88
CA THR A 550 -1.38 11.95 25.51
C THR A 550 -0.34 11.67 24.43
N ASN A 551 -0.78 11.51 23.18
CA ASN A 551 0.07 11.35 22.00
C ASN A 551 -0.58 12.00 20.76
N SER A 552 -0.01 11.80 19.56
CA SER A 552 -0.53 12.34 18.28
C SER A 552 -1.98 11.98 17.97
N LYS A 553 -2.51 10.89 18.53
CA LYS A 553 -3.88 10.43 18.22
C LYS A 553 -4.96 11.22 18.96
N VAL A 554 -4.60 11.85 20.08
CA VAL A 554 -5.56 12.62 20.88
C VAL A 554 -5.87 13.94 20.17
N ASP A 555 -7.12 14.12 19.74
CA ASP A 555 -7.57 15.39 19.20
C ASP A 555 -8.12 16.31 20.30
N ARG A 556 -8.52 17.53 19.91
CA ARG A 556 -9.09 18.51 20.85
C ARG A 556 -10.41 18.03 21.46
N ILE A 557 -11.28 17.40 20.67
CA ILE A 557 -12.62 17.00 21.13
C ILE A 557 -12.47 15.94 22.22
N GLU A 558 -11.59 14.98 22.00
CA GLU A 558 -11.25 13.94 22.97
C GLU A 558 -10.55 14.52 24.20
N PHE A 559 -9.56 15.40 24.02
CA PHE A 559 -8.89 16.04 25.15
C PHE A 559 -9.87 16.81 26.03
N LEU A 560 -10.75 17.62 25.44
CA LEU A 560 -11.78 18.35 26.17
C LEU A 560 -12.73 17.40 26.90
N ALA A 561 -13.02 16.23 26.31
CA ALA A 561 -13.84 15.23 26.98
C ALA A 561 -13.20 14.70 28.26
N TYR A 562 -11.89 14.42 28.24
CA TYR A 562 -11.14 14.04 29.45
C TYR A 562 -11.10 15.18 30.47
N GLN A 563 -10.84 16.42 30.04
CA GLN A 563 -10.80 17.57 30.95
C GLN A 563 -12.14 17.81 31.64
N ASN A 564 -13.24 17.73 30.90
CA ASN A 564 -14.59 17.84 31.44
C ASN A 564 -14.89 16.70 32.43
N LEU A 565 -14.48 15.46 32.13
CA LEU A 565 -14.63 14.33 33.06
C LEU A 565 -13.83 14.56 34.35
N PHE A 566 -12.59 15.05 34.26
CA PHE A 566 -11.79 15.36 35.45
C PHE A 566 -12.41 16.50 36.25
N GLN A 567 -12.94 17.53 35.59
CA GLN A 567 -13.65 18.62 36.24
C GLN A 567 -14.90 18.13 36.98
N LEU A 568 -15.72 17.28 36.33
CA LEU A 568 -16.90 16.65 36.92
C LEU A 568 -16.56 15.85 38.18
N LEU A 569 -15.42 15.17 38.17
CA LEU A 569 -14.92 14.38 39.30
C LEU A 569 -14.10 15.20 40.31
N LYS A 570 -14.04 16.53 40.16
CA LYS A 570 -13.23 17.45 40.98
C LYS A 570 -11.76 17.03 41.07
N TYR A 571 -11.22 16.52 39.98
CA TYR A 571 -9.80 16.22 39.85
C TYR A 571 -9.02 17.41 39.32
N SER A 572 -7.92 17.71 40.00
CA SER A 572 -6.83 18.47 39.39
C SER A 572 -6.08 17.58 38.41
N SER A 573 -5.87 18.05 37.18
CA SER A 573 -5.15 17.28 36.17
C SER A 573 -4.03 18.08 35.51
N GLN A 574 -2.96 17.38 35.14
CA GLN A 574 -1.94 17.86 34.21
C GLN A 574 -1.85 16.93 33.02
N THR A 575 -1.26 17.42 31.93
CA THR A 575 -1.10 16.65 30.70
C THR A 575 0.37 16.47 30.35
N TRP A 576 0.76 15.24 30.04
CA TRP A 576 2.06 14.86 29.53
C TRP A 576 1.90 14.34 28.11
N ASP A 577 2.28 15.16 27.13
CA ASP A 577 2.30 14.69 25.75
C ASP A 577 3.62 13.99 25.43
N ILE A 578 3.53 12.73 25.03
CA ILE A 578 4.69 11.86 24.78
C ILE A 578 5.56 12.42 23.65
N GLU A 579 4.98 13.07 22.65
CA GLU A 579 5.73 13.55 21.50
C GLU A 579 6.51 14.82 21.82
N ARG A 580 6.02 15.60 22.80
CA ARG A 580 6.70 16.80 23.29
C ARG A 580 7.78 16.49 24.33
N TYR A 581 7.45 15.71 25.35
CA TYR A 581 8.34 15.49 26.50
C TYR A 581 9.13 14.18 26.43
N GLY A 582 8.80 13.32 25.45
CA GLY A 582 9.39 11.99 25.34
C GLY A 582 8.95 11.06 26.46
N VAL A 583 9.85 10.16 26.83
CA VAL A 583 9.64 9.22 27.93
C VAL A 583 9.77 9.91 29.30
N PHE A 584 9.21 9.32 30.36
CA PHE A 584 9.30 9.85 31.73
C PHE A 584 10.73 10.04 32.29
N HIS A 585 11.77 9.58 31.59
CA HIS A 585 13.19 9.74 31.94
C HIS A 585 13.79 11.10 31.60
N ASN A 586 13.00 12.17 31.52
CA ASN A 586 13.58 13.51 31.36
C ASN A 586 14.15 13.98 32.71
N PRO A 587 15.49 14.05 32.90
CA PRO A 587 16.10 14.43 34.18
C PRO A 587 15.78 15.87 34.61
N GLU A 588 15.32 16.72 33.67
CA GLU A 588 14.95 18.11 33.90
C GLU A 588 13.49 18.27 34.39
N LEU A 589 12.65 17.24 34.21
CA LEU A 589 11.23 17.27 34.58
C LEU A 589 10.94 16.28 35.71
N LYS A 590 10.88 16.78 36.95
CA LYS A 590 10.48 15.98 38.12
C LYS A 590 8.95 15.89 38.21
N TRP A 591 8.39 14.75 37.83
CA TRP A 591 6.95 14.46 37.97
C TRP A 591 6.66 13.47 39.12
N LEU A 592 7.69 12.77 39.59
CA LEU A 592 7.54 11.81 40.69
C LEU A 592 7.05 12.52 41.95
N ASN A 593 6.06 11.94 42.64
CA ASN A 593 5.39 12.49 43.83
C ASN A 593 4.52 13.73 43.60
N THR A 594 4.42 14.22 42.36
CA THR A 594 3.54 15.36 42.03
C THR A 594 2.23 14.90 41.43
N THR A 595 2.02 13.59 41.29
CA THR A 595 0.73 13.05 40.88
C THR A 595 0.37 11.79 41.65
N ASP A 596 -0.93 11.56 41.82
CA ASP A 596 -1.48 10.36 42.44
C ASP A 596 -1.87 9.32 41.37
N LEU A 597 -2.49 9.71 40.26
CA LEU A 597 -2.98 8.80 39.23
C LEU A 597 -2.42 9.13 37.84
N ILE A 598 -1.85 8.15 37.15
CA ILE A 598 -1.42 8.30 35.76
C ILE A 598 -2.45 7.64 34.82
N ILE A 599 -2.90 8.35 33.79
CA ILE A 599 -3.83 7.81 32.80
C ILE A 599 -3.16 7.79 31.43
N PHE A 600 -2.99 6.61 30.85
CA PHE A 600 -2.45 6.44 29.51
C PHE A 600 -3.57 6.27 28.49
N ILE A 601 -3.53 7.09 27.44
CA ILE A 601 -4.46 7.01 26.31
C ILE A 601 -3.71 6.44 25.10
N TYR A 602 -4.31 5.47 24.40
CA TYR A 602 -3.79 4.83 23.18
C TYR A 602 -2.40 4.20 23.36
N LEU A 603 -2.32 3.15 24.17
CA LEU A 603 -1.10 2.43 24.54
C LEU A 603 -0.32 1.71 23.42
N ASN A 604 -0.80 1.73 22.18
CA ASN A 604 -0.26 0.90 21.11
C ASN A 604 0.99 1.48 20.44
N SER A 605 1.74 2.37 21.10
CA SER A 605 3.02 2.88 20.59
C SER A 605 4.20 2.30 21.36
N GLU A 606 5.25 1.91 20.65
CA GLU A 606 6.54 1.46 21.22
C GLU A 606 7.08 2.46 22.28
N SER A 607 6.82 3.75 22.06
CA SER A 607 7.13 4.82 23.02
C SER A 607 6.38 4.70 24.34
N THR A 608 5.10 4.28 24.34
CA THR A 608 4.32 4.12 25.58
C THR A 608 4.77 2.91 26.38
N PHE A 609 5.15 1.81 25.72
CA PHE A 609 5.78 0.67 26.40
C PHE A 609 7.09 1.04 27.08
N ASN A 610 7.94 1.80 26.40
CA ASN A 610 9.19 2.30 26.98
C ASN A 610 8.94 3.24 28.19
N ILE A 611 7.81 3.95 28.22
CA ILE A 611 7.41 4.77 29.36
C ILE A 611 7.04 3.91 30.57
N ILE A 612 6.21 2.88 30.39
CA ILE A 612 5.81 2.02 31.52
C ILE A 612 7.01 1.20 32.03
N GLN A 613 7.95 0.84 31.15
CA GLN A 613 9.20 0.19 31.52
C GLN A 613 10.19 1.11 32.26
N SER A 614 9.89 2.40 32.42
CA SER A 614 10.78 3.32 33.10
C SER A 614 10.90 3.01 34.59
N GLN A 615 12.12 3.11 35.14
CA GLN A 615 12.34 2.99 36.59
C GLN A 615 11.54 4.03 37.37
N LEU A 616 11.30 5.20 36.78
CA LEU A 616 10.49 6.26 37.37
C LEU A 616 9.02 5.88 37.52
N PHE A 617 8.45 5.15 36.56
CA PHE A 617 7.10 4.60 36.71
C PHE A 617 7.01 3.67 37.93
N LEU A 618 7.97 2.74 38.09
CA LEU A 618 8.02 1.86 39.26
C LEU A 618 8.24 2.63 40.57
N GLN A 619 9.06 3.67 40.55
CA GLN A 619 9.25 4.55 41.71
C GLN A 619 7.97 5.27 42.08
N HIS A 620 7.17 5.73 41.10
CA HIS A 620 5.88 6.35 41.35
C HIS A 620 4.90 5.35 41.96
N MET A 621 4.82 4.11 41.44
CA MET A 621 3.97 3.09 42.05
C MET A 621 4.37 2.76 43.49
N LYS A 622 5.64 3.00 43.87
CA LYS A 622 6.18 2.84 45.23
C LYS A 622 6.11 4.11 46.10
N SER A 623 5.85 5.28 45.52
CA SER A 623 6.00 6.55 46.24
C SER A 623 4.85 6.87 47.18
N SER A 624 3.66 6.34 46.91
CA SER A 624 2.45 6.63 47.68
C SER A 624 1.48 5.44 47.60
N GLU A 625 0.74 5.19 48.67
CA GLU A 625 -0.39 4.25 48.67
C GLU A 625 -1.53 4.72 47.75
N LYS A 626 -1.54 6.02 47.44
CA LYS A 626 -2.44 6.65 46.47
C LYS A 626 -1.89 6.67 45.06
N SER A 627 -0.75 6.03 44.79
CA SER A 627 -0.22 5.92 43.44
C SER A 627 -0.96 4.86 42.64
N GLY A 628 -1.30 5.17 41.39
CA GLY A 628 -1.95 4.21 40.52
C GLY A 628 -1.91 4.62 39.07
N PHE A 629 -2.32 3.68 38.22
CA PHE A 629 -2.41 3.96 36.80
C PHE A 629 -3.65 3.33 36.16
N ILE A 630 -4.19 4.07 35.19
CA ILE A 630 -5.25 3.63 34.31
C ILE A 630 -4.69 3.58 32.89
N SER A 631 -4.99 2.50 32.20
CA SER A 631 -4.62 2.27 30.82
C SER A 631 -5.90 2.23 29.99
N ILE A 632 -5.97 3.07 28.95
CA ILE A 632 -7.10 3.16 28.01
C ILE A 632 -6.52 2.98 26.61
N GLY A 633 -6.89 1.91 25.92
CA GLY A 633 -6.28 1.60 24.65
C GLY A 633 -7.03 0.54 23.87
N SER A 634 -6.81 0.58 22.56
CA SER A 634 -7.51 -0.27 21.62
C SER A 634 -6.87 -1.65 21.62
N SER A 635 -7.57 -2.64 22.15
CA SER A 635 -7.13 -4.03 22.07
C SER A 635 -7.38 -4.49 20.63
N SER A 636 -6.39 -4.34 19.74
CA SER A 636 -6.31 -5.31 18.65
C SER A 636 -6.18 -6.67 19.32
N SER A 637 -6.94 -7.66 18.85
CA SER A 637 -6.91 -9.03 19.38
C SER A 637 -5.51 -9.65 19.35
N ASP A 638 -4.56 -9.01 18.64
CA ASP A 638 -3.27 -9.56 18.26
C ASP A 638 -2.05 -8.76 18.77
N GLU A 639 -2.20 -7.59 19.44
CA GLU A 639 -1.03 -6.76 19.84
C GLU A 639 -0.90 -6.48 21.34
N PHE A 640 -1.81 -6.97 22.19
CA PHE A 640 -1.61 -7.00 23.64
C PHE A 640 -1.14 -8.37 24.12
N ASP A 641 -0.12 -8.92 23.46
CA ASP A 641 0.42 -10.22 23.87
C ASP A 641 1.20 -10.17 25.20
N PHE A 642 1.60 -9.00 25.72
CA PHE A 642 2.34 -8.96 27.00
C PHE A 642 2.10 -7.70 27.85
N ALA A 643 1.34 -7.83 28.94
CA ALA A 643 1.56 -7.05 30.16
C ALA A 643 2.37 -7.91 31.14
N LEU A 644 3.68 -8.02 30.92
CA LEU A 644 4.63 -8.62 31.87
C LEU A 644 5.56 -7.50 32.39
N PHE A 645 5.61 -7.32 33.71
CA PHE A 645 6.64 -6.54 34.39
C PHE A 645 7.31 -7.42 35.43
N ASP A 646 8.42 -8.05 35.04
CA ASP A 646 9.46 -8.58 35.95
C ASP A 646 10.80 -7.97 35.51
N TYR A 647 11.32 -7.06 36.33
CA TYR A 647 12.57 -6.34 36.03
C TYR A 647 13.81 -7.12 36.49
N ASN A 648 13.67 -8.24 37.20
CA ASN A 648 14.80 -8.92 37.83
C ASN A 648 15.34 -10.12 37.03
N ASN A 649 14.69 -10.56 35.95
CA ASN A 649 15.06 -11.80 35.23
C ASN A 649 15.06 -11.69 33.70
N LEU A 650 15.84 -10.77 33.12
CA LEU A 650 16.15 -10.82 31.68
C LEU A 650 17.34 -11.76 31.42
N GLN A 651 17.05 -13.04 31.18
CA GLN A 651 17.92 -13.88 30.35
C GLN A 651 17.27 -14.03 28.97
N PHE A 652 17.99 -13.62 27.93
CA PHE A 652 17.56 -13.73 26.54
C PHE A 652 17.26 -15.19 26.16
N LEU A 653 16.01 -15.50 25.80
CA LEU A 653 15.71 -16.68 25.00
C LEU A 653 16.04 -16.35 23.54
N ASN A 654 17.06 -17.04 23.02
CA ASN A 654 17.53 -16.92 21.65
C ASN A 654 16.44 -17.32 20.64
N ASN A 655 16.48 -16.67 19.47
CA ASN A 655 15.56 -16.73 18.31
C ASN A 655 15.26 -18.11 17.66
N LYS A 656 15.41 -19.27 18.34
CA LYS A 656 15.34 -20.59 17.70
C LYS A 656 14.11 -21.45 18.00
N ASP A 657 13.32 -21.16 19.03
CA ASP A 657 12.18 -22.02 19.40
C ASP A 657 10.83 -21.43 18.97
N ARG A 658 10.63 -21.31 17.65
CA ARG A 658 9.28 -21.17 17.06
C ARG A 658 8.67 -22.57 16.89
N ALA A 659 7.83 -22.99 17.83
CA ALA A 659 6.98 -24.17 17.65
C ALA A 659 5.93 -23.89 16.56
N LYS A 660 5.93 -24.71 15.50
CA LYS A 660 4.95 -24.67 14.40
C LYS A 660 3.56 -25.03 14.93
N SER A 661 2.56 -24.21 14.63
CA SER A 661 1.15 -24.59 14.82
C SER A 661 0.63 -25.31 13.58
N GLU A 662 0.33 -26.60 13.71
CA GLU A 662 -0.54 -27.29 12.76
C GLU A 662 -1.99 -27.16 13.20
N SER A 663 -2.82 -26.76 12.24
CA SER A 663 -4.27 -26.73 12.29
C SER A 663 -4.83 -28.15 12.39
N ASN A 664 -5.70 -28.43 13.36
CA ASN A 664 -6.77 -29.41 13.19
C ASN A 664 -7.92 -29.17 14.20
N ASN A 665 -9.12 -29.01 13.63
CA ASN A 665 -10.39 -29.03 14.33
C ASN A 665 -10.71 -30.47 14.77
N TYR A 666 -11.02 -30.67 16.05
CA TYR A 666 -11.81 -31.83 16.47
C TYR A 666 -12.92 -31.41 17.42
N LEU A 667 -14.16 -31.65 16.97
CA LEU A 667 -15.34 -31.80 17.82
C LEU A 667 -15.12 -33.02 18.74
N TRP A 668 -15.45 -32.89 20.02
CA TRP A 668 -15.72 -34.03 20.89
C TRP A 668 -17.03 -33.81 21.65
N ASN A 669 -18.06 -34.54 21.23
CA ASN A 669 -19.26 -34.82 22.03
C ASN A 669 -18.94 -36.01 22.94
N GLY A 670 -19.28 -35.94 24.23
CA GLY A 670 -19.14 -37.08 25.13
C GLY A 670 -19.65 -36.84 26.54
N ILE A 671 -20.85 -37.35 26.82
CA ILE A 671 -21.41 -37.59 28.15
C ILE A 671 -20.76 -38.86 28.71
N LEU A 672 -20.21 -38.84 29.94
CA LEU A 672 -19.93 -39.99 30.83
C LEU A 672 -19.77 -39.42 32.26
N ASP A 673 -20.75 -39.58 33.14
CA ASP A 673 -21.00 -40.68 34.08
C ASP A 673 -20.03 -40.74 35.27
N PHE A 674 -20.62 -40.62 36.47
CA PHE A 674 -19.98 -40.56 37.77
C PHE A 674 -19.77 -41.98 38.29
N THR A 675 -18.53 -42.43 38.49
CA THR A 675 -18.18 -43.34 39.61
C THR A 675 -16.67 -43.53 39.77
N GLN A 676 -16.19 -43.22 41.00
CA GLN A 676 -14.98 -43.69 41.67
C GLN A 676 -13.58 -43.28 41.14
N LEU A 677 -12.97 -42.27 41.77
CA LEU A 677 -11.71 -42.47 42.52
C LEU A 677 -11.46 -41.36 43.55
N ASN A 678 -11.52 -41.75 44.82
CA ASN A 678 -10.97 -41.01 45.96
C ASN A 678 -9.44 -41.02 45.89
N GLN A 679 -8.80 -39.85 45.78
CA GLN A 679 -7.56 -39.42 46.47
C GLN A 679 -7.04 -38.14 45.80
N GLN A 680 -6.78 -37.10 46.61
CA GLN A 680 -6.38 -35.71 46.28
C GLN A 680 -7.53 -34.68 46.10
N TYR A 681 -8.11 -34.25 47.22
CA TYR A 681 -8.79 -32.95 47.33
C TYR A 681 -7.95 -31.98 48.16
N HIS A 682 -7.25 -31.08 47.48
CA HIS A 682 -7.00 -29.69 47.89
C HIS A 682 -6.64 -28.90 46.62
N ALA A 683 -7.63 -28.75 45.75
CA ALA A 683 -7.56 -27.84 44.61
C ALA A 683 -8.50 -26.67 44.90
N ASN A 684 -7.94 -25.46 44.85
CA ASN A 684 -8.67 -24.19 44.89
C ASN A 684 -9.80 -24.24 43.85
N GLN A 685 -11.06 -24.25 44.31
CA GLN A 685 -12.20 -24.09 43.43
C GLN A 685 -12.31 -22.61 43.07
N PHE A 686 -12.01 -22.27 41.82
CA PHE A 686 -12.25 -20.95 41.24
C PHE A 686 -13.63 -20.96 40.56
N ARG A 687 -14.46 -19.94 40.79
CA ARG A 687 -15.70 -19.70 40.05
C ARG A 687 -15.45 -18.58 39.05
N ILE A 688 -15.57 -18.88 37.76
CA ILE A 688 -15.65 -17.89 36.68
C ILE A 688 -17.08 -17.96 36.16
N ASN A 689 -17.85 -16.88 36.29
CA ASN A 689 -19.17 -16.80 35.68
C ASN A 689 -19.00 -16.40 34.20
N TYR A 690 -19.46 -17.27 33.31
CA TYR A 690 -19.61 -16.95 31.88
C TYR A 690 -21.09 -16.75 31.60
N GLU A 691 -21.45 -15.61 31.03
CA GLU A 691 -22.73 -15.47 30.35
C GLU A 691 -22.44 -15.31 28.86
N LYS A 692 -22.91 -16.27 28.06
CA LYS A 692 -22.80 -16.25 26.60
C LYS A 692 -24.04 -15.55 26.06
N GLN A 693 -23.92 -14.29 25.66
CA GLN A 693 -24.88 -13.67 24.76
C GLN A 693 -24.32 -13.72 23.34
N ASP A 694 -25.20 -14.10 22.40
CA ASP A 694 -24.86 -14.21 20.98
C ASP A 694 -24.35 -12.87 20.45
N ASP A 695 -23.18 -12.94 19.80
CA ASP A 695 -22.42 -11.89 19.11
C ASP A 695 -22.04 -10.60 19.89
N GLN A 696 -20.79 -10.64 20.36
CA GLN A 696 -19.91 -9.53 20.76
C GLN A 696 -20.29 -8.70 21.99
N GLN A 697 -19.88 -9.17 23.17
CA GLN A 697 -19.22 -8.38 24.23
C GLN A 697 -18.80 -9.30 25.40
N PHE A 698 -17.60 -9.09 25.97
CA PHE A 698 -17.19 -9.71 27.23
C PHE A 698 -16.90 -8.62 28.26
N LEU A 699 -17.55 -8.71 29.43
CA LEU A 699 -17.24 -7.90 30.60
C LEU A 699 -16.15 -8.63 31.40
N TYR A 700 -15.01 -7.97 31.65
CA TYR A 700 -13.96 -8.53 32.51
C TYR A 700 -13.71 -7.60 33.70
N GLN A 701 -13.95 -8.11 34.90
CA GLN A 701 -13.46 -7.54 36.15
C GLN A 701 -12.33 -8.44 36.65
N VAL A 702 -11.11 -7.94 36.73
CA VAL A 702 -10.02 -8.65 37.42
C VAL A 702 -10.03 -8.21 38.88
N VAL A 703 -10.70 -8.99 39.74
CA VAL A 703 -10.57 -8.87 41.20
C VAL A 703 -9.45 -9.78 41.64
N PHE A 704 -8.53 -9.26 42.46
CA PHE A 704 -7.38 -9.97 42.97
C PHE A 704 -7.78 -10.71 44.25
N ASP A 705 -7.72 -12.04 44.26
CA ASP A 705 -7.97 -12.87 45.45
C ASP A 705 -6.63 -13.17 46.15
N THR A 706 -6.43 -12.66 47.38
CA THR A 706 -5.29 -13.05 48.23
C THR A 706 -5.75 -13.98 49.34
N THR A 707 -5.56 -15.28 49.15
CA THR A 707 -5.50 -16.22 50.29
C THR A 707 -4.27 -17.12 50.23
N ALA A 708 -3.49 -17.02 51.32
CA ALA A 708 -2.52 -17.97 51.87
C ALA A 708 -1.19 -18.27 51.11
N ASN A 709 -0.17 -17.41 51.30
CA ASN A 709 1.17 -17.78 51.84
C ASN A 709 2.06 -16.52 52.01
N ILE A 710 2.62 -16.24 53.19
CA ILE A 710 3.39 -15.00 53.50
C ILE A 710 4.82 -15.02 52.90
N TYR A 711 5.11 -15.96 51.98
CA TYR A 711 6.37 -16.00 51.21
C TYR A 711 6.18 -15.84 49.70
N SER A 712 4.96 -15.64 49.18
CA SER A 712 4.75 -15.46 47.74
C SER A 712 4.67 -13.98 47.35
N ARG A 713 5.65 -13.54 46.55
CA ARG A 713 5.66 -12.29 45.78
C ARG A 713 4.33 -12.10 45.03
N SER A 714 3.79 -10.87 45.07
CA SER A 714 2.57 -10.47 44.35
C SER A 714 2.69 -10.78 42.86
N CYS A 715 1.84 -11.68 42.34
CA CYS A 715 1.82 -12.05 40.91
C CYS A 715 0.63 -11.40 40.22
N ILE A 716 0.86 -10.56 39.22
CA ILE A 716 -0.19 -10.10 38.31
C ILE A 716 -0.36 -11.17 37.22
N LYS A 717 -1.57 -11.68 37.05
CA LYS A 717 -1.91 -12.68 36.03
C LYS A 717 -3.04 -12.13 35.18
N VAL A 718 -2.73 -11.77 33.93
CA VAL A 718 -3.73 -11.38 32.92
C VAL A 718 -3.97 -12.61 32.05
N VAL A 719 -5.22 -13.04 31.90
CA VAL A 719 -5.60 -14.19 31.06
C VAL A 719 -6.44 -13.69 29.90
N TYR A 720 -6.03 -14.03 28.67
CA TYR A 720 -6.80 -13.73 27.46
C TYR A 720 -6.75 -14.94 26.50
N GLY A 721 -7.91 -15.50 26.19
CA GLY A 721 -8.05 -16.58 25.20
C GLY A 721 -7.41 -17.92 25.57
N ALA A 722 -7.84 -18.99 24.89
CA ALA A 722 -7.50 -20.38 25.22
C ALA A 722 -6.06 -20.81 24.87
N LYS A 723 -5.09 -19.90 24.72
CA LYS A 723 -3.78 -20.28 24.15
C LYS A 723 -2.50 -20.01 24.94
N TYR A 724 -2.40 -19.10 25.91
CA TYR A 724 -1.17 -19.01 26.74
C TYR A 724 -1.44 -18.46 28.15
N ILE A 725 -0.65 -18.94 29.13
CA ILE A 725 -0.67 -18.48 30.53
C ILE A 725 0.75 -18.00 30.89
N TYR A 726 0.94 -16.70 31.15
CA TYR A 726 2.20 -16.14 31.67
C TYR A 726 2.05 -15.64 33.11
N LYS A 727 3.15 -15.66 33.86
CA LYS A 727 3.24 -15.28 35.29
C LYS A 727 4.26 -14.15 35.43
N SER A 728 3.83 -12.98 35.91
CA SER A 728 4.67 -11.80 36.16
C SER A 728 4.70 -11.45 37.64
N THR A 729 5.87 -11.14 38.21
CA THR A 729 6.02 -10.66 39.60
C THR A 729 6.40 -9.18 39.63
N LEU A 730 5.49 -8.32 40.11
CA LEU A 730 5.74 -6.90 40.35
C LEU A 730 5.97 -6.69 41.86
N ASP A 731 7.14 -6.20 42.24
CA ASP A 731 7.41 -5.72 43.62
C ASP A 731 6.79 -4.33 43.81
N CYS A 732 5.47 -4.24 43.91
CA CYS A 732 4.75 -3.04 44.35
C CYS A 732 4.45 -3.12 45.86
N GLN A 733 4.41 -1.96 46.54
CA GLN A 733 3.90 -1.93 47.91
C GLN A 733 2.41 -2.32 47.92
N VAL A 734 1.97 -2.95 49.01
CA VAL A 734 0.57 -3.35 49.23
C VAL A 734 -0.32 -2.09 49.24
N GLY A 735 -0.82 -1.66 48.07
CA GLY A 735 -1.60 -0.42 47.95
C GLY A 735 -1.81 0.08 46.51
N SER A 736 -0.81 -0.09 45.65
CA SER A 736 -0.78 0.37 44.25
C SER A 736 -1.94 -0.19 43.40
N ARG A 737 -2.61 0.64 42.60
CA ARG A 737 -3.82 0.24 41.82
C ARG A 737 -3.54 0.23 40.31
N LEU A 738 -3.95 -0.84 39.63
CA LEU A 738 -3.91 -1.00 38.17
C LEU A 738 -5.33 -1.23 37.65
N ILE A 739 -5.78 -0.39 36.72
CA ILE A 739 -7.06 -0.58 36.03
C ILE A 739 -6.84 -0.50 34.51
N MET A 740 -7.30 -1.53 33.79
CA MET A 740 -7.28 -1.57 32.32
C MET A 740 -8.69 -1.40 31.78
N VAL A 741 -8.88 -0.46 30.85
CA VAL A 741 -10.16 -0.22 30.17
C VAL A 741 -10.00 -0.61 28.70
N PRO A 742 -10.53 -1.78 28.27
CA PRO A 742 -10.39 -2.24 26.89
C PRO A 742 -11.29 -1.44 25.95
N THR A 743 -10.77 -1.11 24.75
CA THR A 743 -11.53 -0.42 23.70
C THR A 743 -11.39 -1.10 22.33
N ASN A 744 -12.38 -0.88 21.44
CA ASN A 744 -12.37 -1.39 20.07
C ASN A 744 -11.74 -0.35 19.13
N ASN A 745 -11.01 -0.80 18.10
CA ASN A 745 -10.10 0.05 17.31
C ASN A 745 -10.78 1.16 16.48
N ASN A 746 -10.08 2.30 16.39
CA ASN A 746 -10.16 3.41 15.41
C ASN A 746 -11.12 4.59 15.64
N ASN A 747 -11.90 4.64 16.73
CA ASN A 747 -12.69 5.83 17.05
C ASN A 747 -12.07 6.63 18.23
N PRO A 748 -12.32 7.95 18.33
CA PRO A 748 -11.99 8.73 19.51
C PRO A 748 -12.55 8.02 20.75
N LEU A 749 -11.72 7.79 21.78
CA LEU A 749 -12.13 6.99 22.95
C LEU A 749 -13.22 7.71 23.74
N LEU A 750 -13.20 9.05 23.71
CA LEU A 750 -14.22 9.92 24.26
C LEU A 750 -14.46 11.07 23.30
N THR A 751 -15.72 11.43 23.10
CA THR A 751 -16.10 12.68 22.42
C THR A 751 -17.00 13.50 23.34
N SER A 752 -17.15 14.79 23.04
CA SER A 752 -18.07 15.65 23.81
C SER A 752 -19.52 15.16 23.78
N SER A 753 -19.94 14.44 22.73
CA SER A 753 -21.26 13.80 22.66
C SER A 753 -21.45 12.67 23.68
N ASN A 754 -20.35 12.09 24.19
CA ASN A 754 -20.39 11.04 25.19
C ASN A 754 -20.48 11.62 26.61
N LEU A 755 -20.28 12.94 26.76
CA LEU A 755 -20.48 13.62 28.03
C LEU A 755 -21.96 14.00 28.16
N PRO A 756 -22.65 13.61 29.24
CA PRO A 756 -24.06 13.92 29.45
C PRO A 756 -24.35 15.42 29.66
N ILE A 757 -23.34 16.29 29.56
CA ILE A 757 -23.34 17.61 30.22
C ILE A 757 -23.47 18.79 29.23
N GLN A 758 -23.29 18.63 27.92
CA GLN A 758 -23.17 19.81 27.03
C GLN A 758 -24.10 19.96 25.83
N THR A 759 -25.10 19.10 25.58
CA THR A 759 -25.93 19.25 24.36
C THR A 759 -27.45 19.20 24.51
N GLN A 760 -28.04 19.17 25.71
CA GLN A 760 -29.50 19.09 25.83
C GLN A 760 -30.10 20.04 26.87
N LEU A 761 -29.92 21.35 26.68
CA LEU A 761 -30.69 22.36 27.43
C LEU A 761 -32.18 22.45 27.01
N ASN A 762 -32.68 21.62 26.09
CA ASN A 762 -34.03 21.77 25.52
C ASN A 762 -34.86 20.48 25.34
N THR A 763 -34.44 19.33 25.87
CA THR A 763 -35.23 18.09 25.78
C THR A 763 -35.34 17.44 27.15
N ASN A 764 -36.57 17.16 27.60
CA ASN A 764 -36.90 16.46 28.86
C ASN A 764 -36.43 14.97 28.89
N GLN A 765 -35.37 14.62 28.18
CA GLN A 765 -34.79 13.29 28.22
C GLN A 765 -33.83 13.21 29.40
N GLN A 766 -34.07 12.25 30.30
CA GLN A 766 -33.14 11.94 31.39
C GLN A 766 -31.79 11.56 30.80
N ASN A 767 -30.72 12.16 31.31
CA ASN A 767 -29.35 11.89 30.89
C ASN A 767 -29.01 10.42 31.22
N GLU A 768 -28.89 9.58 30.18
CA GLU A 768 -28.52 8.18 30.33
C GLU A 768 -27.03 7.99 30.09
N ILE A 769 -26.30 7.42 31.06
CA ILE A 769 -24.87 7.07 30.96
C ILE A 769 -24.76 5.56 30.75
N ASP A 770 -24.42 5.14 29.53
CA ASP A 770 -24.09 3.75 29.26
C ASP A 770 -22.74 3.37 29.91
N LEU A 771 -22.77 2.53 30.95
CA LEU A 771 -21.61 1.99 31.65
C LEU A 771 -20.76 1.07 30.77
N ASN A 772 -21.32 0.52 29.68
CA ASN A 772 -20.56 -0.25 28.70
C ASN A 772 -19.82 0.64 27.69
N SER A 773 -20.17 1.92 27.60
CA SER A 773 -19.44 2.89 26.79
C SER A 773 -18.04 3.15 27.36
N HIS A 774 -17.12 3.65 26.54
CA HIS A 774 -15.77 4.04 27.00
C HIS A 774 -15.81 5.08 28.12
N PHE A 775 -16.75 6.02 28.05
CA PHE A 775 -16.99 7.01 29.10
C PHE A 775 -17.46 6.36 30.40
N GLY A 776 -18.48 5.50 30.32
CA GLY A 776 -19.01 4.79 31.48
C GLY A 776 -17.96 3.94 32.19
N ARG A 777 -17.16 3.18 31.42
CA ARG A 777 -16.07 2.36 31.98
C ARG A 777 -14.99 3.21 32.64
N LEU A 778 -14.58 4.31 32.01
CA LEU A 778 -13.58 5.21 32.59
C LEU A 778 -14.10 5.92 33.83
N LEU A 779 -15.36 6.38 33.82
CA LEU A 779 -16.03 6.97 34.96
C LEU A 779 -16.04 5.98 36.15
N CYS A 780 -16.45 4.73 35.91
CA CYS A 780 -16.40 3.69 36.93
C CYS A 780 -14.97 3.42 37.43
N ALA A 781 -13.97 3.37 36.54
CA ALA A 781 -12.57 3.16 36.92
C ALA A 781 -12.06 4.30 37.84
N LEU A 782 -12.38 5.55 37.50
CA LEU A 782 -12.00 6.72 38.29
C LEU A 782 -12.73 6.77 39.64
N LEU A 783 -14.03 6.49 39.66
CA LEU A 783 -14.80 6.39 40.92
C LEU A 783 -14.30 5.24 41.79
N PHE A 784 -13.90 4.11 41.21
CA PHE A 784 -13.29 3.03 41.97
C PHE A 784 -11.93 3.43 42.55
N TYR A 785 -11.16 4.19 41.78
CA TYR A 785 -9.84 4.68 42.17
C TYR A 785 -9.86 5.66 43.35
N GLN A 786 -10.92 6.45 43.55
CA GLN A 786 -11.00 7.37 44.69
C GLN A 786 -11.28 6.69 46.03
N GLY A 787 -11.84 5.49 46.00
CA GLY A 787 -12.42 4.87 47.19
C GLY A 787 -13.74 5.51 47.59
N PHE A 788 -14.53 4.74 48.34
CA PHE A 788 -15.95 5.02 48.57
C PHE A 788 -16.26 6.44 49.08
N GLU A 789 -15.53 6.96 50.09
CA GLU A 789 -15.89 8.24 50.72
C GLU A 789 -15.80 9.43 49.75
N LYS A 790 -14.75 9.48 48.91
CA LYS A 790 -14.60 10.55 47.92
C LYS A 790 -15.53 10.35 46.72
N SER A 791 -15.77 9.10 46.29
CA SER A 791 -16.74 8.80 45.22
C SER A 791 -18.17 9.12 45.64
N TYR A 792 -18.57 8.75 46.85
CA TYR A 792 -19.86 9.14 47.42
C TYR A 792 -20.00 10.66 47.46
N ARG A 793 -18.98 11.36 47.98
CA ARG A 793 -19.01 12.82 48.03
C ARG A 793 -19.17 13.43 46.65
N ILE A 794 -18.36 13.02 45.66
CA ILE A 794 -18.44 13.51 44.28
C ILE A 794 -19.85 13.28 43.73
N ILE A 795 -20.36 12.05 43.77
CA ILE A 795 -21.65 11.76 43.14
C ILE A 795 -22.82 12.39 43.92
N SER A 796 -22.73 12.51 45.25
CA SER A 796 -23.78 13.11 46.09
C SER A 796 -23.83 14.63 46.05
N GLU A 797 -22.69 15.30 45.77
CA GLU A 797 -22.59 16.76 45.67
C GLU A 797 -22.83 17.25 44.22
N GLU A 798 -22.53 16.42 43.21
CA GLU A 798 -22.75 16.76 41.80
C GLU A 798 -24.17 16.38 41.37
N GLU A 799 -25.06 17.37 41.37
CA GLU A 799 -26.47 17.24 40.97
C GLU A 799 -26.61 16.55 39.59
N GLU A 800 -25.68 16.85 38.67
CA GLU A 800 -25.64 16.27 37.32
C GLU A 800 -25.45 14.74 37.32
N LEU A 801 -24.56 14.21 38.15
CA LEU A 801 -24.33 12.75 38.21
C LEU A 801 -25.43 12.05 39.02
N SER A 802 -25.96 12.69 40.06
CA SER A 802 -27.01 12.12 40.89
C SER A 802 -28.36 11.96 40.16
N THR A 803 -28.58 12.75 39.11
CA THR A 803 -29.79 12.73 38.27
C THR A 803 -29.67 11.84 37.02
N CYS A 804 -28.47 11.33 36.72
CA CYS A 804 -28.24 10.42 35.59
C CYS A 804 -28.83 9.03 35.85
N ILE A 805 -29.39 8.42 34.80
CA ILE A 805 -29.68 6.99 34.76
C ILE A 805 -28.46 6.30 34.15
N PHE A 806 -27.90 5.31 34.83
CA PHE A 806 -26.78 4.56 34.29
C PHE A 806 -27.31 3.28 33.64
N SER A 807 -26.74 2.80 32.53
CA SER A 807 -27.23 1.57 31.91
C SER A 807 -26.12 0.61 31.50
N THR A 808 -26.42 -0.69 31.45
CA THR A 808 -25.54 -1.71 30.87
C THR A 808 -26.34 -2.47 29.82
N GLY A 809 -26.54 -1.86 28.65
CA GLY A 809 -27.43 -2.43 27.62
C GLY A 809 -28.90 -2.48 28.07
N SER A 810 -29.40 -3.65 28.46
CA SER A 810 -30.81 -3.86 28.84
C SER A 810 -31.17 -3.39 30.25
N HIS A 811 -30.18 -3.14 31.12
CA HIS A 811 -30.43 -2.78 32.52
C HIS A 811 -30.18 -1.31 32.77
N LYS A 812 -31.05 -0.68 33.55
CA LYS A 812 -30.95 0.71 34.01
C LYS A 812 -30.77 0.72 35.51
N PHE A 813 -29.73 1.41 35.97
CA PHE A 813 -29.35 1.62 37.35
C PHE A 813 -29.56 3.09 37.68
N ASN A 814 -30.21 3.36 38.80
CA ASN A 814 -30.20 4.69 39.37
C ASN A 814 -28.89 4.93 40.15
N TYR A 815 -28.68 6.19 40.53
CA TYR A 815 -27.53 6.61 41.33
C TYR A 815 -27.28 5.72 42.57
N ASN A 816 -28.33 5.42 43.35
CA ASN A 816 -28.21 4.64 44.58
C ASN A 816 -27.72 3.21 44.30
N GLN A 817 -28.12 2.60 43.19
CA GLN A 817 -27.70 1.25 42.81
C GLN A 817 -26.22 1.19 42.42
N ILE A 818 -25.70 2.19 41.70
CA ILE A 818 -24.25 2.31 41.46
C ILE A 818 -23.51 2.52 42.76
N LEU A 819 -24.03 3.37 43.65
CA LEU A 819 -23.39 3.66 44.92
C LEU A 819 -23.30 2.42 45.80
N ILE A 820 -24.37 1.62 45.88
CA ILE A 820 -24.37 0.35 46.60
C ILE A 820 -23.33 -0.61 46.00
N SER A 821 -23.24 -0.69 44.67
CA SER A 821 -22.23 -1.52 44.00
C SER A 821 -20.79 -1.06 44.32
N LEU A 822 -20.55 0.26 44.33
CA LEU A 822 -19.27 0.85 44.72
C LEU A 822 -18.96 0.61 46.21
N ILE A 823 -19.97 0.66 47.09
CA ILE A 823 -19.85 0.34 48.52
C ILE A 823 -19.42 -1.10 48.69
N MET A 824 -20.14 -2.04 48.09
CA MET A 824 -19.90 -3.47 48.25
C MET A 824 -18.51 -3.83 47.71
N SER A 825 -18.14 -3.32 46.55
CA SER A 825 -16.81 -3.55 45.98
C SER A 825 -15.69 -2.88 46.80
N THR A 826 -15.96 -1.73 47.41
CA THR A 826 -14.99 -1.11 48.34
C THR A 826 -14.84 -1.92 49.63
N ILE A 827 -15.95 -2.40 50.22
CA ILE A 827 -15.93 -3.22 51.43
C ILE A 827 -15.16 -4.53 51.20
N GLU A 828 -15.45 -5.22 50.10
CA GLU A 828 -14.74 -6.44 49.69
C GLU A 828 -13.23 -6.17 49.54
N ARG A 829 -12.87 -5.12 48.80
CA ARG A 829 -11.46 -4.73 48.55
C ARG A 829 -10.70 -4.35 49.82
N GLU A 830 -11.32 -3.57 50.68
CA GLU A 830 -10.70 -3.07 51.91
C GLU A 830 -10.55 -4.17 52.97
N TYR A 831 -11.41 -5.19 52.93
CA TYR A 831 -11.29 -6.40 53.73
C TYR A 831 -10.11 -7.28 53.28
N ASP A 832 -9.97 -7.52 51.96
CA ASP A 832 -8.89 -8.34 51.40
C ASP A 832 -7.48 -7.79 51.71
N ARG A 833 -7.36 -6.46 51.88
CA ARG A 833 -6.10 -5.80 52.25
C ARG A 833 -5.64 -6.08 53.68
N GLN A 834 -6.47 -6.69 54.54
CA GLN A 834 -6.21 -6.89 55.98
C GLN A 834 -5.90 -5.59 56.75
N ILE A 835 -6.12 -4.41 56.15
CA ILE A 835 -5.70 -3.10 56.67
C ILE A 835 -6.77 -2.45 57.57
N LEU A 836 -8.01 -2.97 57.62
CA LEU A 836 -9.07 -2.38 58.44
C LEU A 836 -9.39 -3.15 59.71
N GLN A 837 -9.18 -2.49 60.86
CA GLN A 837 -10.27 -2.39 61.83
C GLN A 837 -11.46 -1.80 61.09
N PHE A 838 -12.56 -2.55 60.95
CA PHE A 838 -13.82 -2.04 60.38
C PHE A 838 -14.01 -0.57 60.82
N PRO A 839 -14.26 0.38 59.90
CA PRO A 839 -14.49 1.76 60.30
C PRO A 839 -15.63 1.70 61.30
N SER A 840 -15.41 2.06 62.58
CA SER A 840 -16.22 1.59 63.72
C SER A 840 -17.64 1.36 63.26
N SER A 841 -18.05 0.10 63.09
CA SER A 841 -19.26 -0.36 62.37
C SER A 841 -20.40 0.67 62.26
N LYS A 842 -20.66 1.40 63.36
CA LYS A 842 -21.38 2.69 63.44
C LYS A 842 -21.23 3.71 62.30
N LYS A 843 -20.04 4.06 61.76
CA LYS A 843 -19.89 5.13 60.73
C LYS A 843 -20.35 4.65 59.35
N LEU A 844 -20.00 3.41 58.98
CA LEU A 844 -20.49 2.78 57.76
C LEU A 844 -21.99 2.50 57.84
N ILE A 845 -22.46 1.98 58.98
CA ILE A 845 -23.88 1.76 59.24
C ILE A 845 -24.63 3.10 59.24
N HIS A 846 -24.06 4.17 59.79
CA HIS A 846 -24.66 5.51 59.73
C HIS A 846 -24.74 6.05 58.30
N GLN A 847 -23.74 5.80 57.46
CA GLN A 847 -23.78 6.19 56.04
C GLN A 847 -24.79 5.35 55.24
N ILE A 848 -24.87 4.05 55.50
CA ILE A 848 -25.90 3.16 54.95
C ILE A 848 -27.29 3.61 55.44
N GLU A 849 -27.44 3.95 56.72
CA GLU A 849 -28.67 4.52 57.30
C GLU A 849 -29.03 5.87 56.68
N ILE A 850 -28.06 6.75 56.38
CA ILE A 850 -28.31 8.03 55.69
C ILE A 850 -28.81 7.78 54.26
N ILE A 851 -28.23 6.81 53.54
CA ILE A 851 -28.67 6.43 52.19
C ILE A 851 -30.10 5.87 52.26
N ILE A 852 -30.38 4.98 53.23
CA ILE A 852 -31.72 4.42 53.49
C ILE A 852 -32.73 5.52 53.87
N ARG A 853 -32.32 6.53 54.66
CA ARG A 853 -33.22 7.60 55.16
C ARG A 853 -33.42 8.77 54.19
N LYS A 854 -32.55 8.94 53.19
CA LYS A 854 -32.66 10.00 52.17
C LYS A 854 -33.54 9.63 50.98
N GLU A 855 -34.08 8.41 50.90
CA GLU A 855 -35.11 8.09 49.91
C GLU A 855 -36.39 8.88 50.20
N ASP A 856 -36.56 9.99 49.48
CA ASP A 856 -37.88 10.59 49.28
C ASP A 856 -38.71 9.65 48.39
N LYS A 857 -39.91 9.32 48.86
CA LYS A 857 -40.80 8.25 48.36
C LYS A 857 -41.44 8.54 46.98
N THR A 858 -40.67 8.81 45.93
CA THR A 858 -41.26 9.09 44.60
C THR A 858 -40.59 8.38 43.41
N ASN A 859 -41.41 7.54 42.76
CA ASN A 859 -41.52 7.32 41.31
C ASN A 859 -40.37 6.69 40.50
N TYR A 860 -39.76 5.58 40.96
CA TYR A 860 -39.00 4.71 40.05
C TYR A 860 -39.38 3.24 40.26
N GLY A 861 -39.85 2.60 39.18
CA GLY A 861 -40.65 1.35 39.16
C GLY A 861 -39.94 0.04 39.50
N MET A 862 -39.02 0.03 40.47
CA MET A 862 -38.68 -1.19 41.21
C MET A 862 -39.37 -1.14 42.57
N ASN A 863 -39.91 -2.27 43.03
CA ASN A 863 -40.55 -2.34 44.35
C ASN A 863 -39.46 -2.10 45.42
N GLU A 864 -39.76 -1.34 46.49
CA GLU A 864 -38.84 -1.07 47.63
C GLU A 864 -38.16 -2.35 48.18
N ASN A 865 -38.75 -3.51 47.92
CA ASN A 865 -38.28 -4.82 48.35
C ASN A 865 -37.10 -5.39 47.51
N ASP A 866 -36.94 -5.01 46.24
CA ASP A 866 -36.04 -5.72 45.31
C ASP A 866 -34.56 -5.34 45.54
N TRP A 867 -34.25 -4.06 45.80
CA TRP A 867 -32.88 -3.64 46.05
C TRP A 867 -32.41 -3.99 47.47
N PHE A 868 -33.32 -3.96 48.45
CA PHE A 868 -33.01 -4.37 49.83
C PHE A 868 -32.79 -5.89 49.89
N TYR A 869 -33.55 -6.65 49.10
CA TYR A 869 -33.29 -8.07 48.88
C TYR A 869 -31.90 -8.29 48.28
N LEU A 870 -31.52 -7.56 47.23
CA LEU A 870 -30.16 -7.62 46.66
C LEU A 870 -29.07 -7.27 47.68
N LEU A 871 -29.27 -6.26 48.55
CA LEU A 871 -28.34 -5.90 49.61
C LEU A 871 -28.20 -7.02 50.65
N ILE A 872 -29.32 -7.58 51.12
CA ILE A 872 -29.34 -8.66 52.10
C ILE A 872 -28.79 -9.97 51.52
N GLN A 873 -29.15 -10.30 50.29
CA GLN A 873 -28.63 -11.45 49.54
C GLN A 873 -27.11 -11.32 49.38
N SER A 874 -26.61 -10.16 48.98
CA SER A 874 -25.16 -9.93 48.82
C SER A 874 -24.41 -10.00 50.15
N LEU A 875 -24.99 -9.47 51.23
CA LEU A 875 -24.46 -9.61 52.60
C LEU A 875 -24.48 -11.06 53.08
N TYR A 876 -25.55 -11.80 52.78
CA TYR A 876 -25.69 -13.22 53.11
C TYR A 876 -24.65 -14.07 52.37
N GLU A 877 -24.58 -13.97 51.04
CA GLU A 877 -23.62 -14.70 50.20
C GLU A 877 -22.18 -14.35 50.57
N TYR A 878 -21.91 -13.10 50.98
CA TYR A 878 -20.60 -12.69 51.50
C TYR A 878 -20.24 -13.39 52.82
N ILE A 879 -21.15 -13.41 53.80
CA ILE A 879 -20.89 -14.08 55.10
C ILE A 879 -20.81 -15.60 54.93
N ASP A 880 -21.69 -16.19 54.12
CA ASP A 880 -21.77 -17.64 53.90
C ASP A 880 -20.55 -18.15 53.10
N SER A 881 -20.24 -17.53 51.96
CA SER A 881 -19.19 -18.03 51.07
C SER A 881 -17.78 -17.75 51.56
N LYS A 882 -17.50 -16.59 52.16
CA LYS A 882 -16.14 -16.18 52.52
C LYS A 882 -15.80 -16.44 53.99
N PHE A 883 -16.76 -16.36 54.92
CA PHE A 883 -16.50 -16.55 56.35
C PHE A 883 -16.58 -18.02 56.78
N TRP A 884 -17.56 -18.79 56.27
CA TRP A 884 -17.78 -20.18 56.69
C TRP A 884 -16.94 -21.21 55.92
N ASN A 885 -16.74 -21.01 54.61
CA ASN A 885 -16.03 -21.97 53.77
C ASN A 885 -14.50 -21.78 53.74
N SER A 886 -13.98 -20.59 54.08
CA SER A 886 -12.54 -20.27 53.92
C SER A 886 -11.69 -20.43 55.19
N PHE A 887 -12.30 -20.70 56.36
CA PHE A 887 -11.57 -20.93 57.61
C PHE A 887 -11.34 -22.43 57.85
N PRO A 888 -10.09 -22.93 57.85
CA PRO A 888 -9.82 -24.29 58.30
C PRO A 888 -10.07 -24.37 59.80
N TRP A 889 -10.97 -25.25 60.23
CA TRP A 889 -11.51 -25.37 61.59
C TRP A 889 -10.52 -25.93 62.64
N CYS A 890 -9.23 -25.69 62.45
CA CYS A 890 -8.16 -26.25 63.27
C CYS A 890 -7.30 -25.11 63.86
N GLY A 891 -7.69 -24.57 65.02
CA GLY A 891 -6.74 -23.89 65.92
C GLY A 891 -7.11 -22.51 66.48
N CYS A 892 -8.13 -21.81 65.96
CA CYS A 892 -8.54 -20.51 66.52
C CYS A 892 -9.69 -20.65 67.53
N THR A 893 -9.45 -20.25 68.77
CA THR A 893 -10.48 -20.16 69.82
C THR A 893 -11.39 -18.95 69.60
N MET A 894 -12.23 -18.99 68.57
CA MET A 894 -13.50 -18.23 68.65
C MET A 894 -14.29 -18.83 69.80
N LYS A 895 -14.67 -18.01 70.80
CA LYS A 895 -15.54 -18.45 71.89
C LYS A 895 -16.85 -18.96 71.28
N ALA A 896 -17.32 -20.13 71.71
CA ALA A 896 -18.53 -20.78 71.18
C ALA A 896 -19.75 -19.83 71.09
N LYS A 897 -19.83 -18.85 71.99
CA LYS A 897 -20.83 -17.79 71.99
C LYS A 897 -20.85 -16.93 70.71
N GLN A 898 -19.69 -16.52 70.20
CA GLN A 898 -19.60 -15.69 68.99
C GLN A 898 -19.93 -16.48 67.73
N ARG A 899 -19.60 -17.79 67.68
CA ARG A 899 -20.04 -18.67 66.60
C ARG A 899 -21.55 -18.81 66.60
N HIS A 900 -22.13 -18.96 67.79
CA HIS A 900 -23.58 -19.06 67.92
C HIS A 900 -24.26 -17.75 67.45
N GLU A 901 -23.76 -16.59 67.85
CA GLU A 901 -24.29 -15.28 67.44
C GLU A 901 -24.15 -15.03 65.92
N LEU A 902 -23.04 -15.45 65.29
CA LEU A 902 -22.84 -15.36 63.83
C LEU A 902 -23.70 -16.34 63.05
N GLN A 903 -23.88 -17.57 63.56
CA GLN A 903 -24.77 -18.55 62.94
C GLN A 903 -26.24 -18.13 63.10
N GLU A 904 -26.61 -17.54 64.24
CA GLU A 904 -27.94 -16.96 64.47
C GLU A 904 -28.18 -15.79 63.50
N LEU A 905 -27.19 -14.91 63.29
CA LEU A 905 -27.25 -13.84 62.29
C LEU A 905 -27.35 -14.37 60.86
N LEU A 906 -26.59 -15.40 60.50
CA LEU A 906 -26.62 -16.04 59.18
C LEU A 906 -28.00 -16.67 58.92
N ASN A 907 -28.52 -17.41 59.90
CA ASN A 907 -29.86 -18.00 59.84
C ASN A 907 -30.95 -16.93 59.80
N ASP A 908 -30.76 -15.81 60.50
CA ASP A 908 -31.66 -14.66 60.46
C ASP A 908 -31.65 -13.99 59.06
N LEU A 909 -30.47 -13.80 58.45
CA LEU A 909 -30.35 -13.27 57.08
C LEU A 909 -30.93 -14.24 56.05
N LEU A 910 -30.68 -15.55 56.20
CA LEU A 910 -31.27 -16.60 55.38
C LEU A 910 -32.80 -16.61 55.49
N SER A 911 -33.35 -16.43 56.70
CA SER A 911 -34.79 -16.35 56.94
C SER A 911 -35.43 -15.13 56.25
N LEU A 912 -34.68 -14.03 56.10
CA LEU A 912 -35.12 -12.86 55.34
C LEU A 912 -35.10 -13.08 53.83
N THR A 913 -34.18 -13.92 53.32
CA THR A 913 -34.15 -14.30 51.89
C THR A 913 -35.21 -15.35 51.51
N THR A 914 -35.77 -16.07 52.50
CA THR A 914 -36.64 -17.24 52.26
C THR A 914 -38.10 -17.08 52.66
N ILE A 915 -38.46 -16.07 53.48
CA ILE A 915 -39.85 -15.82 53.91
C ILE A 915 -40.51 -14.77 53.00
N ASP A 916 -41.74 -15.03 52.56
CA ASP A 916 -42.60 -14.11 51.78
C ASP A 916 -42.52 -12.65 52.29
N ILE A 917 -41.69 -11.84 51.62
CA ILE A 917 -41.37 -10.44 51.92
C ILE A 917 -42.61 -9.52 51.81
N ALA A 918 -43.74 -10.03 51.34
CA ALA A 918 -44.90 -9.23 50.95
C ALA A 918 -45.91 -8.87 52.06
N ARG A 919 -45.75 -9.27 53.34
CA ARG A 919 -46.90 -9.23 54.28
C ARG A 919 -46.85 -8.35 55.53
N ASN A 920 -45.75 -7.69 55.92
CA ASN A 920 -45.84 -6.75 57.06
C ASN A 920 -44.75 -5.67 57.13
N LYS A 921 -45.05 -4.47 56.63
CA LYS A 921 -44.14 -3.33 56.47
C LYS A 921 -43.61 -2.75 57.81
N ASN A 922 -44.40 -2.76 58.89
CA ASN A 922 -44.02 -2.16 60.18
C ASN A 922 -43.12 -3.04 61.06
N ILE A 923 -43.24 -4.37 60.96
CA ILE A 923 -42.38 -5.31 61.70
C ILE A 923 -40.96 -5.33 61.08
N TYR A 924 -40.89 -5.11 59.77
CA TYR A 924 -39.67 -5.09 58.98
C TYR A 924 -38.74 -3.92 59.33
N GLU A 925 -39.28 -2.72 59.48
CA GLU A 925 -38.51 -1.50 59.79
C GLU A 925 -37.91 -1.57 61.21
N GLN A 926 -38.66 -2.16 62.15
CA GLN A 926 -38.17 -2.35 63.52
C GLN A 926 -37.14 -3.48 63.62
N LEU A 927 -37.33 -4.61 62.93
CA LEU A 927 -36.38 -5.73 62.93
C LEU A 927 -35.07 -5.39 62.22
N SER A 928 -35.11 -4.64 61.12
CA SER A 928 -33.92 -4.23 60.37
C SER A 928 -33.04 -3.25 61.16
N ILE A 929 -33.64 -2.27 61.86
CA ILE A 929 -32.90 -1.34 62.74
C ILE A 929 -32.29 -2.09 63.94
N LEU A 930 -33.05 -2.95 64.62
CA LEU A 930 -32.56 -3.72 65.77
C LEU A 930 -31.42 -4.69 65.41
N ARG A 931 -31.44 -5.22 64.18
CA ARG A 931 -30.47 -6.23 63.72
C ARG A 931 -29.25 -5.62 63.01
N LEU A 932 -29.38 -4.48 62.33
CA LEU A 932 -28.22 -3.64 61.93
C LEU A 932 -27.46 -3.14 63.17
N GLN A 933 -28.16 -2.82 64.27
CA GLN A 933 -27.54 -2.54 65.56
C GLN A 933 -26.83 -3.76 66.17
N LYS A 934 -27.35 -4.99 65.99
CA LYS A 934 -26.62 -6.22 66.37
C LYS A 934 -25.36 -6.43 65.54
N LEU A 935 -25.42 -6.22 64.22
CA LEU A 935 -24.27 -6.20 63.31
C LEU A 935 -23.24 -5.13 63.72
N ALA A 936 -23.70 -3.96 64.16
CA ALA A 936 -22.85 -2.90 64.69
C ALA A 936 -22.13 -3.30 65.99
N ASN A 937 -22.77 -4.14 66.82
CA ASN A 937 -22.26 -4.54 68.13
C ASN A 937 -21.41 -5.82 68.10
N LEU A 938 -21.32 -6.52 66.96
CA LEU A 938 -20.39 -7.64 66.76
C LEU A 938 -18.96 -7.10 66.73
N TYR A 939 -18.30 -7.13 67.89
CA TYR A 939 -16.89 -6.82 68.02
C TYR A 939 -16.08 -8.03 67.53
N PHE A 940 -15.48 -7.92 66.35
CA PHE A 940 -14.44 -8.86 65.92
C PHE A 940 -13.20 -8.55 66.75
N PRO A 941 -12.75 -9.44 67.67
CA PRO A 941 -11.47 -9.21 68.32
C PRO A 941 -10.41 -9.22 67.22
N ALA A 942 -9.52 -8.23 67.22
CA ALA A 942 -8.28 -8.34 66.47
C ALA A 942 -7.66 -9.68 66.87
N ALA A 943 -7.49 -10.59 65.91
CA ALA A 943 -6.59 -11.70 66.17
C ALA A 943 -5.23 -11.04 66.47
N ASP A 944 -4.72 -11.22 67.69
CA ASP A 944 -3.45 -10.64 68.13
C ASP A 944 -2.31 -11.37 67.39
N TYR A 945 -2.21 -11.12 66.09
CA TYR A 945 -1.16 -11.60 65.22
C TYR A 945 -0.01 -10.62 65.29
N ARG A 946 0.72 -10.67 66.41
CA ARG A 946 2.14 -10.29 66.33
C ARG A 946 2.85 -11.39 65.54
N PRO A 947 3.54 -11.06 64.44
CA PRO A 947 4.37 -12.05 63.76
C PRO A 947 5.38 -12.62 64.77
N ILE A 948 5.71 -13.91 64.67
CA ILE A 948 6.69 -14.57 65.56
C ILE A 948 8.02 -13.80 65.60
N SER A 949 8.35 -13.05 64.54
CA SER A 949 9.51 -12.17 64.44
C SER A 949 9.51 -10.95 65.36
N ALA A 950 8.36 -10.58 65.95
CA ALA A 950 8.21 -9.42 66.84
C ALA A 950 8.09 -9.79 68.33
N ARG A 951 8.19 -11.07 68.70
CA ARG A 951 8.19 -11.50 70.11
C ARG A 951 9.62 -11.53 70.66
N PRO A 952 9.87 -11.03 71.89
CA PRO A 952 11.16 -11.24 72.55
C PRO A 952 11.47 -12.73 72.61
N ILE A 953 12.72 -13.12 72.34
CA ILE A 953 13.17 -14.52 72.24
C ILE A 953 12.74 -15.38 73.44
N TYR A 954 12.63 -14.80 74.64
CA TYR A 954 12.20 -15.55 75.82
C TYR A 954 10.73 -16.04 75.74
N GLU A 955 9.82 -15.27 75.13
CA GLU A 955 8.40 -15.68 74.98
C GLU A 955 8.23 -16.80 73.96
N ILE A 956 9.07 -16.81 72.92
CA ILE A 956 9.14 -17.89 71.93
C ILE A 956 9.61 -19.19 72.59
N GLN A 957 10.60 -19.09 73.49
CA GLN A 957 11.12 -20.23 74.23
C GLN A 957 10.11 -20.78 75.27
N THR A 958 9.34 -19.90 75.93
CA THR A 958 8.27 -20.32 76.86
C THR A 958 7.14 -21.03 76.12
N TRP A 959 6.71 -20.50 74.98
CA TRP A 959 5.68 -21.12 74.14
C TRP A 959 6.13 -22.48 73.57
N GLN A 960 7.40 -22.62 73.18
CA GLN A 960 7.96 -23.91 72.74
C GLN A 960 8.06 -24.95 73.87
N ARG A 961 8.38 -24.52 75.10
CA ARG A 961 8.35 -25.41 76.29
C ARG A 961 6.94 -25.86 76.65
N GLU A 962 5.94 -24.98 76.55
CA GLU A 962 4.54 -25.33 76.82
C GLU A 962 3.99 -26.33 75.79
N GLN A 963 4.40 -26.23 74.52
CA GLN A 963 4.03 -27.21 73.48
C GLN A 963 4.75 -28.56 73.63
N GLN A 964 5.98 -28.58 74.18
CA GLN A 964 6.68 -29.82 74.51
C GLN A 964 6.12 -30.51 75.76
N MET A 965 5.66 -29.74 76.76
CA MET A 965 5.03 -30.27 77.98
C MET A 965 3.64 -30.86 77.72
N ASN A 966 2.90 -30.38 76.71
CA ASN A 966 1.58 -30.89 76.33
C ASN A 966 1.61 -32.13 75.40
N ARG A 967 2.79 -32.64 75.02
CA ARG A 967 2.92 -33.82 74.13
C ARG A 967 3.27 -35.13 74.84
N ILE A 968 3.18 -35.18 76.17
CA ILE A 968 3.37 -36.43 76.92
C ILE A 968 2.02 -36.84 77.53
N SER A 969 1.30 -37.72 76.85
CA SER A 969 0.24 -38.55 77.44
C SER A 969 0.72 -40.01 77.56
N PRO A 970 0.39 -40.71 78.66
CA PRO A 970 0.94 -42.02 79.00
C PRO A 970 0.27 -43.16 78.22
N SER A 971 1.09 -44.13 77.80
CA SER A 971 0.66 -45.44 77.32
C SER A 971 0.22 -46.34 78.48
N THR A 972 -0.94 -46.98 78.33
CA THR A 972 -1.29 -48.24 79.03
C THR A 972 -1.95 -49.21 78.05
N ASP A 973 -1.16 -50.21 77.66
CA ASP A 973 -1.41 -51.65 77.45
C ASP A 973 -2.79 -52.22 77.05
N GLY A 974 -2.74 -53.21 76.13
CA GLY A 974 -3.48 -54.47 76.27
C GLY A 974 -4.15 -55.05 75.02
N ASN A 975 -3.50 -56.08 74.43
CA ASN A 975 -3.93 -57.04 73.38
C ASN A 975 -4.03 -56.58 71.92
#